data_AF-A0A6P0YW18-F1
#
_entry.id   AF-A0A6P0YW18-F1
#
_cell.length_a   1.000
_cell.length_b   1.000
_cell.length_c   1.000
_cell.angle_alpha   90.00
_cell.angle_beta   90.00
_cell.angle_gamma   90.00
#
_symmetry.space_group_name_H-M   'P 1'
#
loop_
_entity.id
_entity.type
_entity.pdbx_description
1 polymer ?
#
loop_
_entity_poly.entity_id
_entity_poly.type
_entity_poly.pdbx_seq_one_letter_code
_entity_poly.pdbx_strand_id
1 'polypeptide(L)'
;DPTTPGRQNSILVPGQGLYRVDDAGNVTFTPEAGFVGVSSITYTVADNNGDVSGPAAINVTVSEISVDSDGDGIRDIDDLDDDNDGILDVEEGDGNLDTDGDGIPDSLDLDADNDGILDVREAGHGKPDNDGDGRVDGPSGANGFPDAVETTPESGISATPIVDTDGDGVRDFQDLDSDNDGINDVIEGGGTDPDGDGLIGNGPLIDADRDGLADSVDKTQGGTPVSVPDTDGDGIEDYRDLDSDNDGTNDVLEVGYPDTNGDGLVDGGDTDGDGIRDLVDLNNGFGDRNDNPPPDTDGDGVADHRDLDSDNDGINDVIENDHRDANGDGLVDGTDRDGDGIRDSADLHFGFGDSGRSTAIDTDGDGVPDAKDSDSDNDGILDVIEAGYTDSNGDGYIDGNDADNDGIRDSVDPSPTTFGDRGDTTGIDTDKDGVPDYRDLDSDNDGIPDVIEAGGSDPDQDGVIGTGAPQDSDGDGVADDIDPSNGGSPLPITDGDGDGIPDYRDLDSDNDGIFDLTERGGLTDLNNDGRVDGGDSDGDGLLDIIDGSTGTFGTGAVPMGAPQDIDGDGVPDFRQLPSSGISGGSGGADNVMGTDGDDILNGFSDLDVIDGGLGNDIINGGSQRDTLIGGPGHDTVNGGTNHDRIFGNQGNDILNGGSGNDRMLGHRGNDQMNGGQGHDWMNGGRGQDILNGGNGDDQLFGQQQKDRINGGKGKDVIVGGFGKDVLTGGEGRDTFRYLSAKDFGDRITDFEILKDRIDLSRVKGVDSMRNLTFFERGDRAIIKAWMKGRFTVVARLNDVDADDLNSRHFKF
;
A
#
# COMPACT_ATOMS: atom_id res chain seq x y z
N ASP A 1 -76.93 56.12 21.78
CA ASP A 1 -76.01 56.12 22.92
C ASP A 1 -75.87 54.69 23.46
N PRO A 2 -74.71 54.03 23.26
CA PRO A 2 -74.40 52.68 23.74
C PRO A 2 -74.51 52.55 25.27
N THR A 3 -74.43 53.66 26.02
CA THR A 3 -74.52 53.69 27.48
C THR A 3 -75.97 53.62 28.02
N THR A 4 -76.97 53.58 27.13
CA THR A 4 -78.39 53.51 27.52
C THR A 4 -78.76 52.09 27.99
N PRO A 5 -79.24 51.91 29.25
CA PRO A 5 -79.61 50.59 29.77
C PRO A 5 -80.64 49.87 28.90
N GLY A 6 -80.35 48.62 28.52
CA GLY A 6 -81.22 47.77 27.71
C GLY A 6 -80.93 47.76 26.20
N ARG A 7 -79.88 48.45 25.72
CA ARG A 7 -79.38 48.32 24.34
C ARG A 7 -78.28 47.26 24.26
N GLN A 8 -78.28 46.48 23.18
CA GLN A 8 -77.23 45.49 22.92
C GLN A 8 -75.95 46.22 22.51
N ASN A 9 -74.87 45.99 23.27
CA ASN A 9 -73.53 46.53 23.01
C ASN A 9 -72.57 45.47 22.44
N SER A 10 -73.02 44.22 22.34
CA SER A 10 -72.33 43.16 21.63
C SER A 10 -73.31 42.19 20.97
N ILE A 11 -72.88 41.60 19.86
CA ILE A 11 -73.61 40.57 19.11
C ILE A 11 -72.62 39.49 18.70
N LEU A 12 -72.78 38.29 19.23
CA LEU A 12 -72.07 37.11 18.76
C LEU A 12 -72.83 36.52 17.56
N VAL A 13 -72.14 36.32 16.45
CA VAL A 13 -72.65 35.55 15.31
C VAL A 13 -71.95 34.18 15.39
N PRO A 14 -72.66 33.09 15.77
CA PRO A 14 -72.03 31.79 15.98
C PRO A 14 -71.32 31.27 14.73
N GLY A 15 -70.08 30.80 14.89
CA GLY A 15 -69.24 30.33 13.78
C GLY A 15 -68.67 31.46 12.92
N GLN A 16 -68.74 32.72 13.36
CA GLN A 16 -68.20 33.87 12.62
C GLN A 16 -67.39 34.82 13.49
N GLY A 17 -67.94 35.26 14.62
CA GLY A 17 -67.24 36.20 15.51
C GLY A 17 -68.15 37.15 16.28
N LEU A 18 -67.52 38.07 17.02
CA LEU A 18 -68.16 38.96 17.97
C LEU A 18 -68.06 40.43 17.54
N TYR A 19 -69.21 41.06 17.32
CA TYR A 19 -69.31 42.51 17.18
C TYR A 19 -69.42 43.16 18.55
N ARG A 20 -68.69 44.24 18.78
CA ARG A 20 -68.79 45.12 19.95
C ARG A 20 -68.87 46.56 19.51
N VAL A 21 -69.64 47.37 20.24
CA VAL A 21 -69.66 48.83 20.07
C VAL A 21 -69.19 49.50 21.35
N ASP A 22 -68.19 50.39 21.23
CA ASP A 22 -67.69 51.17 22.37
C ASP A 22 -68.58 52.39 22.68
N ASP A 23 -68.28 53.10 23.76
CA ASP A 23 -69.04 54.29 24.18
C ASP A 23 -68.94 55.47 23.19
N ALA A 24 -67.96 55.47 22.28
CA ALA A 24 -67.79 56.45 21.22
C ALA A 24 -68.59 56.08 19.95
N GLY A 25 -69.14 54.87 19.87
CA GLY A 25 -69.89 54.36 18.73
C GLY A 25 -69.03 53.67 17.68
N ASN A 26 -67.75 53.38 17.97
CA ASN A 26 -66.91 52.57 17.09
C ASN A 26 -67.29 51.11 17.22
N VAL A 27 -67.40 50.42 16.09
CA VAL A 27 -67.72 49.00 16.04
C VAL A 27 -66.44 48.22 15.77
N THR A 28 -66.14 47.25 16.64
CA THR A 28 -65.06 46.28 16.46
C THR A 28 -65.69 44.91 16.20
N PHE A 29 -65.18 44.21 15.18
CA PHE A 29 -65.48 42.80 14.97
C PHE A 29 -64.24 41.99 15.32
N THR A 30 -64.39 41.00 16.19
CA THR A 30 -63.35 40.01 16.51
C THR A 30 -63.81 38.68 15.92
N PRO A 31 -63.17 38.17 14.85
CA PRO A 31 -63.57 36.90 14.25
C PRO A 31 -63.39 35.74 15.24
N GLU A 32 -64.19 34.69 15.07
CA GLU A 32 -63.93 33.39 15.69
C GLU A 32 -62.74 32.75 14.96
N ALA A 33 -61.91 31.98 15.67
CA ALA A 33 -60.73 31.35 15.07
C ALA A 33 -61.15 30.49 13.86
N GLY A 34 -60.42 30.64 12.74
CA GLY A 34 -60.72 29.95 11.48
C GLY A 34 -61.91 30.51 10.67
N PHE A 35 -62.53 31.62 11.08
CA PHE A 35 -63.61 32.22 10.28
C PHE A 35 -63.08 32.98 9.06
N VAL A 36 -63.44 32.47 7.88
CA VAL A 36 -63.19 33.09 6.58
C VAL A 36 -64.53 33.40 5.91
N GLY A 37 -64.64 34.59 5.31
CA GLY A 37 -65.79 35.03 4.55
C GLY A 37 -66.47 36.28 5.11
N VAL A 38 -67.73 36.48 4.72
CA VAL A 38 -68.47 37.70 5.05
C VAL A 38 -69.36 37.49 6.27
N SER A 39 -69.10 38.25 7.34
CA SER A 39 -70.01 38.40 8.45
C SER A 39 -70.88 39.65 8.27
N SER A 40 -72.17 39.53 8.57
CA SER A 40 -73.12 40.63 8.42
C SER A 40 -74.07 40.71 9.60
N ILE A 41 -74.19 41.91 10.18
CA ILE A 41 -75.21 42.22 11.19
C ILE A 41 -76.05 43.41 10.74
N THR A 42 -77.29 43.46 11.21
CA THR A 42 -78.15 44.64 11.05
C THR A 42 -78.30 45.37 12.37
N TYR A 43 -78.29 46.70 12.32
CA TYR A 43 -78.40 47.56 13.50
C TYR A 43 -79.32 48.75 13.24
N THR A 44 -79.80 49.35 14.32
CA THR A 44 -80.50 50.63 14.30
C THR A 44 -79.87 51.56 15.33
N VAL A 45 -79.90 52.86 15.07
CA VAL A 45 -79.44 53.87 16.01
C VAL A 45 -80.65 54.67 16.47
N ALA A 46 -80.80 54.82 17.78
CA ALA A 46 -81.81 55.71 18.33
C ALA A 46 -81.18 56.91 19.02
N ASP A 47 -81.76 58.09 18.77
CA ASP A 47 -81.32 59.36 19.32
C ASP A 47 -81.73 59.53 20.80
N ASN A 48 -81.41 60.69 21.38
CA ASN A 48 -81.72 61.01 22.79
C ASN A 48 -83.20 61.30 23.04
N ASN A 49 -84.02 61.40 21.99
CA ASN A 49 -85.47 61.56 22.08
C ASN A 49 -86.21 60.22 21.95
N GLY A 50 -85.50 59.14 21.63
CA GLY A 50 -86.04 57.78 21.50
C GLY A 50 -86.50 57.43 20.07
N ASP A 51 -86.26 58.31 19.09
CA ASP A 51 -86.56 58.02 17.69
C ASP A 51 -85.50 57.07 17.13
N VAL A 52 -85.95 55.95 16.54
CA VAL A 52 -85.10 54.88 16.01
C VAL A 52 -84.92 55.03 14.49
N SER A 53 -83.70 54.90 14.00
CA SER A 53 -83.41 54.90 12.57
C SER A 53 -84.05 53.71 11.85
N GLY A 54 -84.10 53.76 10.51
CA GLY A 54 -84.26 52.54 9.72
C GLY A 54 -83.08 51.57 9.96
N PRO A 55 -83.27 50.26 9.74
CA PRO A 55 -82.19 49.28 9.87
C PRO A 55 -81.11 49.52 8.82
N ALA A 56 -79.86 49.50 9.26
CA ALA A 56 -78.66 49.50 8.43
C ALA A 56 -77.89 48.19 8.64
N ALA A 57 -77.01 47.84 7.70
CA ALA A 57 -76.15 46.66 7.82
C ALA A 57 -74.68 47.06 7.99
N ILE A 58 -73.95 46.27 8.77
CA ILE A 58 -72.48 46.25 8.79
C ILE A 58 -72.09 44.93 8.14
N ASN A 59 -71.23 45.00 7.13
CA ASN A 59 -70.63 43.83 6.50
C ASN A 59 -69.13 43.90 6.75
N VAL A 60 -68.56 42.85 7.32
CA VAL A 60 -67.12 42.68 7.50
C VAL A 60 -66.72 41.45 6.71
N THR A 61 -65.78 41.61 5.79
CA THR A 61 -65.15 40.49 5.09
C THR A 61 -63.85 40.18 5.81
N VAL A 62 -63.70 38.94 6.24
CA VAL A 62 -62.43 38.38 6.69
C VAL A 62 -61.94 37.50 5.55
N SER A 63 -60.83 37.90 4.93
CA SER A 63 -60.16 37.06 3.93
C SER A 63 -59.25 36.07 4.65
N GLU A 64 -58.97 34.93 4.01
CA GLU A 64 -57.77 34.17 4.34
C GLU A 64 -56.56 35.11 4.18
N ILE A 65 -55.66 35.06 5.15
CA ILE A 65 -54.27 35.41 4.89
C ILE A 65 -53.76 34.16 4.18
N SER A 66 -53.53 34.26 2.87
CA SER A 66 -52.62 33.33 2.24
C SER A 66 -51.25 33.61 2.81
N VAL A 67 -50.55 32.55 3.17
CA VAL A 67 -49.13 32.60 3.49
C VAL A 67 -48.37 32.85 2.16
N ASP A 68 -47.20 33.45 2.32
CA ASP A 68 -46.27 33.99 1.30
C ASP A 68 -44.93 33.92 2.04
N SER A 69 -44.39 32.70 2.11
CA SER A 69 -43.31 32.30 3.01
C SER A 69 -41.96 32.88 2.59
N ASP A 70 -41.70 32.91 1.28
CA ASP A 70 -40.53 33.54 0.71
C ASP A 70 -40.64 35.10 0.62
N GLY A 71 -41.86 35.63 0.59
CA GLY A 71 -42.12 37.07 0.54
C GLY A 71 -41.92 37.69 -0.84
N ASP A 72 -41.90 36.91 -1.92
CA ASP A 72 -41.81 37.42 -3.29
C ASP A 72 -43.12 38.09 -3.77
N GLY A 73 -44.21 37.86 -3.03
CA GLY A 73 -45.54 38.41 -3.27
C GLY A 73 -46.47 37.54 -4.11
N ILE A 74 -46.08 36.29 -4.38
CA ILE A 74 -46.91 35.17 -4.78
C ILE A 74 -47.48 34.57 -3.49
N ARG A 75 -48.16 33.44 -3.56
CA ARG A 75 -48.83 32.83 -2.41
C ARG A 75 -48.48 31.39 -2.50
N ASP A 76 -48.16 30.75 -1.40
CA ASP A 76 -47.67 29.38 -1.38
C ASP A 76 -48.50 28.45 -2.29
N ILE A 77 -49.83 28.48 -2.14
CA ILE A 77 -50.77 27.69 -2.98
C ILE A 77 -50.77 27.95 -4.51
N ASP A 78 -50.16 29.04 -4.97
CA ASP A 78 -49.98 29.42 -6.36
C ASP A 78 -48.49 29.45 -6.76
N ASP A 79 -47.59 29.26 -5.80
CA ASP A 79 -46.15 29.15 -5.99
C ASP A 79 -45.79 27.73 -6.47
N LEU A 80 -44.56 27.56 -6.94
CA LEU A 80 -43.97 26.26 -7.25
C LEU A 80 -42.77 25.93 -6.37
N ASP A 81 -42.32 26.88 -5.57
CA ASP A 81 -41.13 26.87 -4.72
C ASP A 81 -41.42 27.88 -3.60
N ASP A 82 -42.01 27.38 -2.51
CA ASP A 82 -42.66 28.18 -1.47
C ASP A 82 -41.67 28.95 -0.55
N ASP A 83 -40.43 28.50 -0.42
CA ASP A 83 -39.34 29.10 0.37
C ASP A 83 -38.26 29.79 -0.47
N ASN A 84 -38.23 29.52 -1.79
CA ASN A 84 -37.33 30.09 -2.78
C ASN A 84 -35.86 29.65 -2.58
N ASP A 85 -35.66 28.42 -2.12
CA ASP A 85 -34.37 27.73 -2.05
C ASP A 85 -33.88 27.22 -3.43
N GLY A 86 -34.76 27.19 -4.43
CA GLY A 86 -34.47 26.74 -5.79
C GLY A 86 -34.78 25.28 -6.06
N ILE A 87 -35.39 24.57 -5.12
CA ILE A 87 -36.01 23.27 -5.27
C ILE A 87 -37.52 23.50 -5.48
N LEU A 88 -38.20 22.57 -6.16
CA LEU A 88 -39.65 22.71 -6.37
C LEU A 88 -40.42 21.97 -5.27
N ASP A 89 -41.58 22.47 -4.84
CA ASP A 89 -42.41 21.80 -3.83
C ASP A 89 -42.71 20.33 -4.19
N VAL A 90 -42.84 20.04 -5.50
CA VAL A 90 -43.12 18.69 -6.01
C VAL A 90 -41.95 17.73 -5.84
N GLU A 91 -40.75 18.28 -5.80
CA GLU A 91 -39.49 17.61 -5.54
C GLU A 91 -39.35 17.37 -4.03
N GLU A 92 -39.84 18.25 -3.17
CA GLU A 92 -39.77 18.16 -1.70
C GLU A 92 -41.00 17.46 -1.05
N GLY A 93 -41.87 16.84 -1.86
CA GLY A 93 -42.98 16.02 -1.34
C GLY A 93 -44.34 16.74 -1.17
N ASP A 94 -44.56 17.84 -1.89
CA ASP A 94 -45.80 18.62 -1.96
C ASP A 94 -46.29 19.13 -0.57
N GLY A 95 -45.37 19.58 0.29
CA GLY A 95 -45.63 20.19 1.61
C GLY A 95 -46.23 19.26 2.67
N ASN A 96 -45.97 17.95 2.57
CA ASN A 96 -46.35 16.97 3.61
C ASN A 96 -45.17 16.14 4.13
N LEU A 97 -44.02 16.21 3.47
CA LEU A 97 -42.76 15.72 3.99
C LEU A 97 -42.24 16.74 5.02
N ASP A 98 -41.48 16.24 5.98
CA ASP A 98 -40.99 16.90 7.19
C ASP A 98 -39.87 15.95 7.64
N THR A 99 -38.72 16.09 6.97
CA THR A 99 -37.62 15.12 6.94
C THR A 99 -36.99 14.98 8.32
N ASP A 100 -36.57 16.09 8.92
CA ASP A 100 -35.99 16.15 10.26
C ASP A 100 -37.02 16.07 11.43
N GLY A 101 -38.31 16.27 11.12
CA GLY A 101 -39.40 16.19 12.07
C GLY A 101 -39.53 17.38 13.02
N ASP A 102 -38.98 18.55 12.70
CA ASP A 102 -39.11 19.77 13.50
C ASP A 102 -40.53 20.38 13.44
N GLY A 103 -41.30 19.98 12.41
CA GLY A 103 -42.67 20.39 12.14
C GLY A 103 -42.84 21.54 11.15
N ILE A 104 -41.79 21.92 10.43
CA ILE A 104 -41.75 22.70 9.20
C ILE A 104 -41.69 21.70 8.04
N PRO A 105 -42.62 21.75 7.08
CA PRO A 105 -42.51 20.88 5.91
C PRO A 105 -41.33 21.28 5.04
N ASP A 106 -40.63 20.33 4.42
CA ASP A 106 -39.44 20.56 3.57
C ASP A 106 -39.64 21.72 2.57
N SER A 107 -40.79 21.77 1.89
CA SER A 107 -41.14 22.88 0.97
C SER A 107 -41.40 24.25 1.63
N LEU A 108 -40.95 24.43 2.86
CA LEU A 108 -40.99 25.68 3.64
C LEU A 108 -39.74 25.78 4.53
N ASP A 109 -38.86 24.79 4.45
CA ASP A 109 -37.63 24.66 5.19
C ASP A 109 -36.49 25.19 4.32
N LEU A 110 -35.34 25.52 4.89
CA LEU A 110 -34.17 25.99 4.14
C LEU A 110 -32.94 25.09 4.36
N ASP A 111 -33.12 24.06 5.18
CA ASP A 111 -32.16 23.08 5.68
C ASP A 111 -32.98 21.86 6.15
N ALA A 112 -33.52 21.09 5.20
CA ALA A 112 -34.63 20.17 5.44
C ALA A 112 -34.25 18.91 6.26
N ASP A 113 -32.97 18.55 6.29
CA ASP A 113 -32.39 17.54 7.17
C ASP A 113 -31.74 18.13 8.43
N ASN A 114 -31.53 19.45 8.48
CA ASN A 114 -31.01 20.19 9.63
C ASN A 114 -29.56 19.83 10.00
N ASP A 115 -28.75 19.49 9.01
CA ASP A 115 -27.31 19.23 9.11
C ASP A 115 -26.49 20.55 9.16
N GLY A 116 -27.11 21.67 8.76
CA GLY A 116 -26.53 23.01 8.75
C GLY A 116 -25.86 23.42 7.43
N ILE A 117 -25.84 22.56 6.43
CA ILE A 117 -25.75 22.92 5.01
C ILE A 117 -27.14 23.47 4.61
N LEU A 118 -27.37 23.86 3.37
CA LEU A 118 -28.56 24.63 3.00
C LEU A 118 -29.08 24.03 1.71
N ASP A 119 -30.38 23.76 1.63
CA ASP A 119 -31.00 23.05 0.51
C ASP A 119 -30.62 23.64 -0.86
N VAL A 120 -30.57 24.98 -0.95
CA VAL A 120 -30.14 25.74 -2.15
C VAL A 120 -28.77 25.34 -2.69
N ARG A 121 -27.91 24.83 -1.80
CA ARG A 121 -26.55 24.41 -2.07
C ARG A 121 -26.48 22.93 -2.44
N GLU A 122 -27.18 22.09 -1.71
CA GLU A 122 -27.27 20.64 -1.95
C GLU A 122 -28.08 20.30 -3.20
N ALA A 123 -28.99 21.18 -3.62
CA ALA A 123 -29.74 21.06 -4.87
C ALA A 123 -28.88 20.92 -6.15
N GLY A 124 -27.56 21.21 -6.08
CA GLY A 124 -26.62 21.10 -7.19
C GLY A 124 -26.79 22.18 -8.27
N HIS A 125 -27.47 23.27 -7.92
CA HIS A 125 -27.62 24.45 -8.77
C HIS A 125 -26.34 25.32 -8.84
N GLY A 126 -25.25 24.88 -8.20
CA GLY A 126 -24.01 25.63 -8.01
C GLY A 126 -24.11 26.53 -6.78
N LYS A 127 -23.58 27.75 -6.85
CA LYS A 127 -23.62 28.73 -5.74
C LYS A 127 -24.53 29.92 -6.08
N PRO A 128 -25.87 29.71 -6.22
CA PRO A 128 -26.79 30.79 -6.60
C PRO A 128 -27.06 31.75 -5.44
N ASP A 129 -26.98 31.32 -4.19
CA ASP A 129 -27.08 32.15 -2.99
C ASP A 129 -25.72 32.82 -2.68
N ASN A 130 -25.58 34.14 -2.85
CA ASN A 130 -24.34 34.85 -2.55
C ASN A 130 -24.33 35.51 -1.16
N ASP A 131 -25.47 35.67 -0.50
CA ASP A 131 -25.53 36.29 0.83
C ASP A 131 -25.77 35.32 1.98
N GLY A 132 -25.94 34.03 1.67
CA GLY A 132 -25.96 32.92 2.61
C GLY A 132 -27.21 32.94 3.47
N ASP A 133 -28.35 33.30 2.88
CA ASP A 133 -29.64 33.36 3.56
C ASP A 133 -30.57 32.18 3.24
N GLY A 134 -30.05 31.15 2.56
CA GLY A 134 -30.77 29.93 2.21
C GLY A 134 -31.57 30.06 0.92
N ARG A 135 -31.56 31.23 0.26
CA ARG A 135 -32.46 31.51 -0.87
C ARG A 135 -31.72 31.87 -2.14
N VAL A 136 -32.30 31.51 -3.27
CA VAL A 136 -31.73 31.86 -4.57
C VAL A 136 -31.78 33.37 -4.81
N ASP A 137 -30.59 33.96 -4.99
CA ASP A 137 -30.47 35.37 -5.36
C ASP A 137 -31.07 35.66 -6.74
N GLY A 138 -32.04 36.58 -6.78
CA GLY A 138 -32.51 37.13 -8.04
C GLY A 138 -33.99 37.44 -8.08
N PRO A 139 -34.54 37.63 -9.29
CA PRO A 139 -35.98 37.72 -9.47
C PRO A 139 -36.61 36.33 -9.61
N SER A 140 -37.75 36.16 -8.97
CA SER A 140 -38.66 35.03 -9.23
C SER A 140 -39.73 35.41 -10.25
N GLY A 141 -40.12 34.41 -11.06
CA GLY A 141 -41.05 34.56 -12.17
C GLY A 141 -42.49 34.80 -11.72
N ALA A 142 -43.46 34.63 -12.61
CA ALA A 142 -44.89 34.67 -12.23
C ALA A 142 -45.40 33.35 -11.63
N ASN A 143 -44.52 32.35 -11.57
CA ASN A 143 -44.68 31.00 -11.07
C ASN A 143 -43.87 30.76 -9.79
N GLY A 144 -43.24 31.81 -9.25
CA GLY A 144 -42.47 31.87 -8.00
C GLY A 144 -41.19 31.05 -7.92
N PHE A 145 -41.00 30.07 -8.81
CA PHE A 145 -39.69 29.46 -9.02
C PHE A 145 -38.61 30.47 -9.51
N PRO A 146 -37.39 30.52 -8.93
CA PRO A 146 -36.37 31.50 -9.26
C PRO A 146 -35.82 31.41 -10.70
N ASP A 147 -35.75 32.55 -11.40
CA ASP A 147 -35.30 32.62 -12.81
C ASP A 147 -33.86 32.10 -13.00
N ALA A 148 -33.03 32.10 -11.94
CA ALA A 148 -31.62 31.73 -11.99
C ALA A 148 -31.40 30.22 -12.17
N VAL A 149 -32.30 29.41 -11.63
CA VAL A 149 -32.25 27.94 -11.66
C VAL A 149 -33.23 27.36 -12.70
N GLU A 150 -33.92 28.20 -13.46
CA GLU A 150 -34.83 27.78 -14.53
C GLU A 150 -34.15 27.48 -15.88
N THR A 151 -34.67 26.48 -16.61
CA THR A 151 -34.24 26.24 -18.01
C THR A 151 -34.41 27.47 -18.91
N THR A 152 -35.50 28.20 -18.70
CA THR A 152 -35.77 29.54 -19.22
C THR A 152 -36.75 30.22 -18.29
N PRO A 153 -36.69 31.55 -18.10
CA PRO A 153 -37.65 32.27 -17.27
C PRO A 153 -39.10 31.86 -17.54
N GLU A 154 -39.82 31.63 -16.45
CA GLU A 154 -41.23 31.21 -16.36
C GLU A 154 -41.54 29.84 -17.01
N SER A 155 -40.57 28.93 -17.02
CA SER A 155 -40.74 27.56 -17.47
C SER A 155 -41.43 26.66 -16.44
N GLY A 156 -41.20 26.90 -15.14
CA GLY A 156 -41.49 25.99 -14.03
C GLY A 156 -40.75 24.65 -14.17
N ILE A 157 -39.53 24.68 -14.71
CA ILE A 157 -38.71 23.50 -14.95
C ILE A 157 -37.27 23.83 -14.55
N SER A 158 -36.74 23.09 -13.58
CA SER A 158 -35.36 23.21 -13.12
C SER A 158 -34.35 22.95 -14.26
N ALA A 159 -33.29 23.76 -14.27
CA ALA A 159 -32.25 23.78 -15.30
C ALA A 159 -31.29 22.58 -15.16
N THR A 160 -31.05 22.14 -13.93
CA THR A 160 -30.29 20.94 -13.61
C THR A 160 -31.21 19.98 -12.85
N PRO A 161 -30.97 18.66 -12.93
CA PRO A 161 -31.56 17.73 -11.98
C PRO A 161 -31.09 18.08 -10.57
N ILE A 162 -31.95 17.85 -9.58
CA ILE A 162 -31.55 17.80 -8.17
C ILE A 162 -30.58 16.63 -7.99
N VAL A 163 -29.61 16.81 -7.10
CA VAL A 163 -28.55 15.84 -6.82
C VAL A 163 -29.08 14.77 -5.86
N ASP A 164 -28.44 13.62 -5.96
CA ASP A 164 -28.65 12.35 -5.25
C ASP A 164 -27.29 11.68 -5.44
N THR A 165 -26.35 12.07 -4.57
CA THR A 165 -24.90 11.86 -4.73
C THR A 165 -24.56 10.37 -4.71
N ASP A 166 -24.98 9.65 -3.68
CA ASP A 166 -24.78 8.19 -3.56
C ASP A 166 -25.74 7.34 -4.44
N GLY A 167 -26.82 7.93 -4.96
CA GLY A 167 -27.76 7.27 -5.86
C GLY A 167 -28.73 6.30 -5.18
N ASP A 168 -28.92 6.38 -3.86
CA ASP A 168 -29.82 5.50 -3.11
C ASP A 168 -31.30 5.90 -3.23
N GLY A 169 -31.54 7.14 -3.67
CA GLY A 169 -32.85 7.71 -3.94
C GLY A 169 -33.45 8.56 -2.82
N VAL A 170 -32.74 8.76 -1.71
CA VAL A 170 -32.76 10.00 -0.93
C VAL A 170 -32.04 11.08 -1.74
N ARG A 171 -32.15 12.35 -1.40
CA ARG A 171 -31.49 13.44 -2.14
C ARG A 171 -30.70 14.22 -1.12
N ASP A 172 -29.57 14.75 -1.52
CA ASP A 172 -28.58 15.41 -0.65
C ASP A 172 -29.24 16.30 0.41
N PHE A 173 -30.13 17.24 0.04
CA PHE A 173 -30.85 18.13 0.98
C PHE A 173 -31.86 17.46 1.95
N GLN A 174 -31.93 16.14 1.96
CA GLN A 174 -32.80 15.33 2.81
C GLN A 174 -32.01 14.19 3.47
N ASP A 175 -30.69 14.24 3.38
CA ASP A 175 -29.75 13.16 3.61
C ASP A 175 -28.71 13.62 4.63
N LEU A 176 -28.48 12.87 5.69
CA LEU A 176 -27.48 13.26 6.70
C LEU A 176 -26.05 12.81 6.35
N ASP A 177 -25.89 12.05 5.26
CA ASP A 177 -24.65 11.44 4.80
C ASP A 177 -24.74 11.29 3.26
N SER A 178 -24.60 12.41 2.55
CA SER A 178 -24.97 12.59 1.13
C SER A 178 -24.19 11.70 0.17
N ASP A 179 -22.92 11.44 0.44
CA ASP A 179 -22.10 10.50 -0.31
C ASP A 179 -22.02 9.11 0.33
N ASN A 180 -22.61 8.94 1.51
CA ASN A 180 -22.80 7.66 2.18
C ASN A 180 -21.46 6.99 2.52
N ASP A 181 -20.52 7.81 2.97
CA ASP A 181 -19.19 7.41 3.39
C ASP A 181 -19.14 7.06 4.92
N GLY A 182 -20.19 7.42 5.65
CA GLY A 182 -20.38 7.18 7.07
C GLY A 182 -19.86 8.28 7.99
N ILE A 183 -19.26 9.33 7.43
CA ILE A 183 -19.18 10.66 8.03
C ILE A 183 -20.52 11.35 7.74
N ASN A 184 -20.89 12.32 8.56
CA ASN A 184 -22.13 13.06 8.32
C ASN A 184 -21.82 14.44 7.78
N ASP A 185 -22.72 14.94 6.94
CA ASP A 185 -22.57 16.19 6.19
C ASP A 185 -22.28 17.38 7.13
N VAL A 186 -22.84 17.37 8.35
CA VAL A 186 -22.57 18.37 9.39
C VAL A 186 -21.09 18.42 9.80
N ILE A 187 -20.38 17.28 9.87
CA ILE A 187 -18.96 17.22 10.23
C ILE A 187 -18.08 17.60 9.05
N GLU A 188 -18.41 17.15 7.85
CA GLU A 188 -17.66 17.44 6.62
C GLU A 188 -17.81 18.89 6.20
N GLY A 189 -19.02 19.46 6.34
CA GLY A 189 -19.27 20.90 6.29
C GLY A 189 -18.43 21.70 7.31
N GLY A 190 -17.74 21.07 8.25
CA GLY A 190 -16.98 21.76 9.30
C GLY A 190 -17.91 22.40 10.34
N GLY A 191 -19.12 21.87 10.46
CA GLY A 191 -20.05 22.11 11.55
C GLY A 191 -19.58 21.40 12.82
N THR A 192 -20.48 21.28 13.79
CA THR A 192 -20.17 20.53 15.01
C THR A 192 -21.38 19.72 15.42
N ASP A 193 -21.17 18.43 15.61
CA ASP A 193 -22.14 17.48 16.15
C ASP A 193 -21.59 16.79 17.41
N PRO A 194 -21.70 17.41 18.60
CA PRO A 194 -21.19 16.83 19.83
C PRO A 194 -22.11 15.79 20.48
N ASP A 195 -23.31 15.52 19.95
CA ASP A 195 -24.13 14.37 20.37
C ASP A 195 -24.22 13.21 19.37
N GLY A 196 -23.54 13.35 18.23
CA GLY A 196 -23.40 12.32 17.20
C GLY A 196 -24.76 11.94 16.68
N ASP A 197 -25.58 12.94 16.37
CA ASP A 197 -26.93 12.76 15.87
C ASP A 197 -27.18 13.29 14.45
N GLY A 198 -26.13 13.57 13.68
CA GLY A 198 -26.21 14.01 12.27
C GLY A 198 -26.71 15.44 12.10
N LEU A 199 -27.32 16.02 13.13
CA LEU A 199 -27.90 17.35 13.12
C LEU A 199 -26.92 18.41 13.64
N ILE A 200 -27.09 19.64 13.17
CA ILE A 200 -26.26 20.75 13.63
C ILE A 200 -26.46 21.07 15.11
N GLY A 201 -25.35 21.11 15.85
CA GLY A 201 -25.29 21.66 17.19
C GLY A 201 -25.46 20.62 18.29
N ASN A 202 -26.20 20.94 19.36
CA ASN A 202 -26.34 20.00 20.48
C ASN A 202 -27.74 19.97 21.10
N GLY A 203 -28.39 18.82 21.02
CA GLY A 203 -29.73 18.60 21.52
C GLY A 203 -30.82 19.22 20.63
N PRO A 204 -32.04 19.47 21.16
CA PRO A 204 -33.18 19.81 20.31
C PRO A 204 -32.95 21.07 19.48
N LEU A 205 -33.21 20.98 18.18
CA LEU A 205 -33.21 22.08 17.24
C LEU A 205 -34.01 23.27 17.81
N ILE A 206 -33.39 24.45 17.75
CA ILE A 206 -34.00 25.71 18.15
C ILE A 206 -34.03 26.59 16.92
N ASP A 207 -35.20 26.68 16.30
CA ASP A 207 -35.52 27.70 15.31
C ASP A 207 -36.49 28.73 15.93
N ALA A 208 -35.99 29.95 16.15
CA ALA A 208 -36.78 31.03 16.72
C ALA A 208 -37.70 31.72 15.69
N ASP A 209 -37.33 31.70 14.41
CA ASP A 209 -37.91 32.40 13.28
C ASP A 209 -39.01 31.58 12.61
N ARG A 210 -38.80 30.26 12.57
CA ARG A 210 -39.57 29.26 11.84
C ARG A 210 -39.36 29.39 10.34
N ASP A 211 -38.10 29.55 9.96
CA ASP A 211 -37.63 29.56 8.58
C ASP A 211 -36.81 28.32 8.22
N GLY A 212 -36.79 27.30 9.09
CA GLY A 212 -36.16 26.02 8.80
C GLY A 212 -34.73 25.91 9.35
N LEU A 213 -34.05 27.06 9.47
CA LEU A 213 -32.66 27.09 9.91
C LEU A 213 -32.53 27.06 11.43
N ALA A 214 -31.64 26.20 11.92
CA ALA A 214 -31.26 26.21 13.33
C ALA A 214 -30.60 27.56 13.72
N ASP A 215 -30.91 28.08 14.93
CA ASP A 215 -30.30 29.31 15.52
C ASP A 215 -28.75 29.25 15.58
N SER A 216 -28.14 28.06 15.46
CA SER A 216 -26.69 27.80 15.36
C SER A 216 -26.10 28.28 14.04
N VAL A 217 -26.88 28.25 12.96
CA VAL A 217 -26.49 28.53 11.57
C VAL A 217 -27.07 29.89 11.14
N ASP A 218 -28.35 30.15 11.41
CA ASP A 218 -29.01 31.42 11.11
C ASP A 218 -28.83 32.50 12.21
N LYS A 219 -28.51 33.72 11.75
CA LYS A 219 -28.00 34.82 12.55
C LYS A 219 -29.00 35.92 12.82
N THR A 220 -30.31 35.72 12.65
CA THR A 220 -31.24 36.73 13.21
C THR A 220 -31.07 36.87 14.73
N GLN A 221 -30.37 35.92 15.41
CA GLN A 221 -29.76 36.10 16.75
C GLN A 221 -28.33 35.57 17.04
N GLY A 222 -27.60 34.81 16.20
CA GLY A 222 -26.23 34.41 16.59
C GLY A 222 -25.36 33.46 15.74
N GLY A 223 -25.90 32.69 14.78
CA GLY A 223 -25.18 31.65 14.01
C GLY A 223 -24.35 32.07 12.78
N THR A 224 -23.29 31.35 12.42
CA THR A 224 -22.58 31.50 11.13
C THR A 224 -22.99 30.30 10.27
N PRO A 225 -23.31 30.48 8.98
CA PRO A 225 -23.46 29.34 8.08
C PRO A 225 -22.29 28.39 8.23
N VAL A 226 -22.57 27.09 8.19
CA VAL A 226 -21.54 26.06 8.22
C VAL A 226 -20.60 26.32 7.05
N SER A 227 -19.31 26.06 7.26
CA SER A 227 -18.40 25.99 6.12
C SER A 227 -18.78 24.76 5.30
N VAL A 228 -17.95 24.39 4.37
CA VAL A 228 -18.28 23.51 3.25
C VAL A 228 -16.97 23.43 2.50
N PRO A 229 -16.01 22.78 3.16
CA PRO A 229 -14.69 22.68 2.63
C PRO A 229 -14.74 21.91 1.29
N ASP A 230 -13.63 22.05 0.60
CA ASP A 230 -13.29 21.46 -0.68
C ASP A 230 -11.79 21.28 -0.48
N THR A 231 -11.48 20.25 0.32
CA THR A 231 -10.21 20.08 1.02
C THR A 231 -9.08 19.91 0.00
N ASP A 232 -9.23 18.98 -0.95
CA ASP A 232 -8.29 18.79 -2.06
C ASP A 232 -8.36 19.87 -3.17
N GLY A 233 -9.41 20.70 -3.18
CA GLY A 233 -9.58 21.81 -4.10
C GLY A 233 -9.99 21.42 -5.52
N ASP A 234 -10.55 20.23 -5.72
CA ASP A 234 -10.96 19.75 -7.03
C ASP A 234 -12.33 20.28 -7.51
N GLY A 235 -13.09 20.84 -6.57
CA GLY A 235 -14.37 21.49 -6.81
C GLY A 235 -15.60 20.61 -6.55
N ILE A 236 -15.41 19.39 -6.06
CA ILE A 236 -16.37 18.67 -5.22
C ILE A 236 -16.19 19.22 -3.78
N GLU A 237 -17.18 19.06 -2.92
CA GLU A 237 -17.15 19.61 -1.56
C GLU A 237 -17.23 18.42 -0.63
N ASP A 238 -16.46 18.41 0.47
CA ASP A 238 -16.15 17.22 1.29
C ASP A 238 -17.35 16.29 1.48
N TYR A 239 -18.51 16.81 1.93
CA TYR A 239 -19.78 16.06 2.12
C TYR A 239 -20.38 15.34 0.88
N ARG A 240 -19.70 15.41 -0.28
CA ARG A 240 -20.07 14.71 -1.52
C ARG A 240 -18.85 14.05 -2.19
N ASP A 241 -17.73 14.06 -1.51
CA ASP A 241 -16.42 13.68 -2.00
C ASP A 241 -16.00 12.39 -1.29
N LEU A 242 -15.89 11.29 -2.03
CA LEU A 242 -15.53 10.00 -1.42
C LEU A 242 -14.04 9.89 -1.06
N ASP A 243 -13.23 10.91 -1.34
CA ASP A 243 -11.78 10.97 -1.12
C ASP A 243 -11.40 12.45 -0.89
N SER A 244 -11.83 12.98 0.27
CA SER A 244 -11.87 14.41 0.58
C SER A 244 -10.52 15.13 0.51
N ASP A 245 -9.43 14.43 0.82
CA ASP A 245 -8.06 14.92 0.65
C ASP A 245 -7.35 14.38 -0.59
N ASN A 246 -7.96 13.43 -1.31
CA ASN A 246 -7.45 12.88 -2.56
C ASN A 246 -6.07 12.22 -2.37
N ASP A 247 -5.91 11.53 -1.25
CA ASP A 247 -4.76 10.68 -0.93
C ASP A 247 -4.86 9.31 -1.66
N GLY A 248 -6.06 8.94 -2.11
CA GLY A 248 -6.36 7.70 -2.81
C GLY A 248 -6.81 6.53 -1.95
N THR A 249 -6.85 6.72 -0.63
CA THR A 249 -7.78 6.05 0.28
C THR A 249 -9.17 6.67 0.08
N ASN A 250 -10.22 6.09 0.64
CA ASN A 250 -11.52 6.74 0.64
C ASN A 250 -11.95 6.92 2.08
N ASP A 251 -12.75 7.96 2.32
CA ASP A 251 -13.13 8.42 3.64
C ASP A 251 -13.77 7.27 4.47
N VAL A 252 -14.53 6.38 3.83
CA VAL A 252 -15.10 5.15 4.46
C VAL A 252 -14.05 4.25 5.09
N LEU A 253 -12.96 4.00 4.36
CA LEU A 253 -11.88 3.15 4.81
C LEU A 253 -11.06 3.83 5.90
N GLU A 254 -10.89 5.13 5.80
CA GLU A 254 -10.17 5.93 6.77
C GLU A 254 -10.86 5.99 8.12
N VAL A 255 -12.19 6.11 8.11
CA VAL A 255 -13.01 6.03 9.33
C VAL A 255 -13.11 4.60 9.86
N GLY A 256 -12.72 3.60 9.05
CA GLY A 256 -12.65 2.20 9.42
C GLY A 256 -13.99 1.47 9.33
N TYR A 257 -14.91 1.98 8.50
CA TYR A 257 -16.21 1.35 8.27
C TYR A 257 -16.14 0.26 7.20
N PRO A 258 -17.06 -0.73 7.23
CA PRO A 258 -17.01 -1.84 6.28
C PRO A 258 -17.38 -1.39 4.86
N ASP A 259 -16.43 -1.56 3.93
CA ASP A 259 -16.63 -1.48 2.48
C ASP A 259 -16.17 -2.80 1.83
N THR A 260 -17.01 -3.84 1.87
CA THR A 260 -16.64 -5.19 1.41
C THR A 260 -16.63 -5.30 -0.12
N ASN A 261 -17.42 -4.46 -0.79
CA ASN A 261 -17.53 -4.34 -2.25
C ASN A 261 -16.44 -3.44 -2.83
N GLY A 262 -15.78 -2.64 -2.00
CA GLY A 262 -14.69 -1.76 -2.36
C GLY A 262 -15.16 -0.59 -3.19
N ASP A 263 -16.38 -0.14 -2.95
CA ASP A 263 -17.09 0.83 -3.76
C ASP A 263 -17.20 2.20 -3.09
N GLY A 264 -16.41 2.46 -2.05
CA GLY A 264 -16.34 3.79 -1.41
C GLY A 264 -17.61 4.18 -0.68
N LEU A 265 -18.54 3.24 -0.46
CA LEU A 265 -19.78 3.48 0.24
C LEU A 265 -19.90 2.53 1.42
N VAL A 266 -20.53 2.97 2.51
CA VAL A 266 -20.80 2.10 3.65
C VAL A 266 -21.69 0.92 3.23
N ASP A 267 -21.24 -0.30 3.52
CA ASP A 267 -22.01 -1.51 3.24
C ASP A 267 -23.33 -1.54 4.04
N GLY A 268 -24.42 -1.94 3.39
CA GLY A 268 -25.62 -2.35 4.10
C GLY A 268 -26.88 -1.77 3.51
N GLY A 269 -27.73 -1.25 4.38
CA GLY A 269 -28.90 -0.51 3.96
C GLY A 269 -29.34 0.38 5.09
N ASP A 270 -30.19 1.31 4.74
CA ASP A 270 -30.79 2.25 5.67
C ASP A 270 -32.27 1.84 5.89
N THR A 271 -32.61 1.51 7.14
CA THR A 271 -33.97 1.14 7.54
C THR A 271 -34.88 2.36 7.72
N ASP A 272 -34.29 3.50 8.01
CA ASP A 272 -34.90 4.76 8.43
C ASP A 272 -35.23 5.66 7.26
N GLY A 273 -34.35 5.67 6.27
CA GLY A 273 -34.34 6.66 5.21
C GLY A 273 -33.77 7.99 5.69
N ASP A 274 -32.81 8.00 6.62
CA ASP A 274 -32.15 9.22 7.12
C ASP A 274 -30.74 9.42 6.57
N GLY A 275 -30.32 8.59 5.61
CA GLY A 275 -29.01 8.71 4.95
C GLY A 275 -27.97 7.79 5.52
N ILE A 276 -27.87 7.76 6.84
CA ILE A 276 -26.86 7.01 7.58
C ILE A 276 -27.19 5.51 7.56
N ARG A 277 -26.26 4.65 7.14
CA ARG A 277 -26.53 3.19 7.06
C ARG A 277 -26.68 2.54 8.44
N ASP A 278 -27.54 1.51 8.52
CA ASP A 278 -27.78 0.65 9.70
C ASP A 278 -26.50 0.08 10.39
N LEU A 279 -25.35 0.06 9.69
CA LEU A 279 -24.08 -0.41 10.27
C LEU A 279 -23.37 0.66 11.11
N VAL A 280 -23.54 1.92 10.72
CA VAL A 280 -23.01 3.10 11.40
C VAL A 280 -24.06 3.62 12.37
N ASP A 281 -25.34 3.65 11.97
CA ASP A 281 -26.47 4.00 12.82
C ASP A 281 -26.71 2.94 13.92
N LEU A 282 -26.49 3.34 15.18
CA LEU A 282 -26.66 2.49 16.35
C LEU A 282 -28.12 2.35 16.81
N ASN A 283 -29.06 3.09 16.21
CA ASN A 283 -30.48 2.96 16.46
C ASN A 283 -31.27 3.05 15.13
N ASN A 284 -32.43 3.70 15.09
CA ASN A 284 -33.39 3.58 13.97
C ASN A 284 -34.39 4.74 14.10
N GLY A 285 -33.87 5.95 14.12
CA GLY A 285 -34.66 7.15 13.85
C GLY A 285 -33.78 8.23 13.25
N PHE A 286 -34.35 9.00 12.32
CA PHE A 286 -33.72 10.22 11.79
C PHE A 286 -33.00 11.04 12.87
N GLY A 287 -31.72 11.28 12.63
CA GLY A 287 -30.84 12.04 13.52
C GLY A 287 -30.80 11.49 14.93
N ASP A 288 -30.47 10.21 15.08
CA ASP A 288 -30.31 9.58 16.38
C ASP A 288 -28.85 9.49 16.85
N ARG A 289 -28.65 9.28 18.15
CA ARG A 289 -27.39 9.62 18.82
C ARG A 289 -26.34 8.51 18.73
N ASN A 290 -25.12 8.97 18.94
CA ASN A 290 -23.89 8.25 19.29
C ASN A 290 -23.04 7.77 18.11
N ASP A 291 -22.97 8.54 17.04
CA ASP A 291 -21.91 8.39 16.06
C ASP A 291 -20.55 8.74 16.69
N ASN A 292 -19.52 7.99 16.31
CA ASN A 292 -18.17 8.34 16.72
C ASN A 292 -17.68 9.48 15.84
N PRO A 293 -16.94 10.45 16.40
CA PRO A 293 -16.24 11.41 15.56
C PRO A 293 -15.28 10.66 14.61
N PRO A 294 -15.03 11.20 13.40
CA PRO A 294 -13.98 10.69 12.54
C PRO A 294 -12.65 10.55 13.28
N PRO A 295 -11.85 9.52 12.97
CA PRO A 295 -10.48 9.38 13.46
C PRO A 295 -9.63 10.61 13.19
N ASP A 296 -8.65 10.81 14.08
CA ASP A 296 -7.63 11.86 14.09
C ASP A 296 -6.42 11.16 14.70
N THR A 297 -5.66 10.47 13.85
CA THR A 297 -4.66 9.47 14.21
C THR A 297 -3.48 10.12 14.93
N ASP A 298 -2.94 11.22 14.41
CA ASP A 298 -1.86 11.98 15.04
C ASP A 298 -2.31 12.95 16.17
N GLY A 299 -3.62 13.23 16.26
CA GLY A 299 -4.22 14.05 17.30
C GLY A 299 -4.00 15.55 17.14
N ASP A 300 -3.71 16.04 15.93
CA ASP A 300 -3.45 17.45 15.66
C ASP A 300 -4.71 18.30 15.46
N GLY A 301 -5.85 17.63 15.25
CA GLY A 301 -7.17 18.21 15.08
C GLY A 301 -7.62 18.43 13.64
N VAL A 302 -6.84 17.98 12.65
CA VAL A 302 -7.33 17.53 11.34
C VAL A 302 -7.74 16.06 11.50
N ALA A 303 -8.72 15.61 10.72
CA ALA A 303 -9.21 14.23 10.80
C ALA A 303 -8.71 13.51 9.56
N ASP A 304 -8.42 12.21 9.68
CA ASP A 304 -7.65 11.46 8.69
C ASP A 304 -8.11 11.69 7.24
N HIS A 305 -9.41 11.61 6.94
CA HIS A 305 -10.01 11.92 5.60
C HIS A 305 -9.75 13.32 5.01
N ARG A 306 -9.04 14.19 5.74
CA ARG A 306 -8.67 15.54 5.31
C ARG A 306 -7.19 15.83 5.52
N ASP A 307 -6.42 14.80 5.79
CA ASP A 307 -5.06 14.84 6.28
C ASP A 307 -4.16 14.09 5.32
N LEU A 308 -3.22 14.80 4.67
CA LEU A 308 -2.34 14.17 3.68
C LEU A 308 -1.18 13.37 4.31
N ASP A 309 -1.09 13.35 5.64
CA ASP A 309 -0.03 12.71 6.45
C ASP A 309 -0.69 12.29 7.78
N SER A 310 -1.63 11.34 7.72
CA SER A 310 -2.59 11.01 8.81
C SER A 310 -1.91 10.60 10.11
N ASP A 311 -0.72 10.01 10.02
CA ASP A 311 0.10 9.62 11.16
C ASP A 311 1.26 10.60 11.43
N ASN A 312 1.45 11.61 10.58
CA ASN A 312 2.40 12.72 10.74
C ASN A 312 3.85 12.26 10.97
N ASP A 313 4.24 11.21 10.24
CA ASP A 313 5.59 10.72 10.14
C ASP A 313 6.42 11.52 9.09
N GLY A 314 5.76 12.34 8.28
CA GLY A 314 6.35 13.20 7.25
C GLY A 314 6.51 12.55 5.88
N ILE A 315 6.02 11.32 5.73
CA ILE A 315 5.66 10.69 4.47
C ILE A 315 4.24 11.20 4.16
N ASN A 316 3.58 10.68 3.15
CA ASN A 316 2.32 11.21 2.68
C ASN A 316 1.49 10.02 2.26
N ASP A 317 0.22 10.03 2.62
CA ASP A 317 -0.63 8.86 2.55
C ASP A 317 -0.75 8.32 1.10
N VAL A 318 -0.66 9.20 0.08
CA VAL A 318 -0.59 8.80 -1.35
C VAL A 318 0.61 7.88 -1.61
N ILE A 319 1.75 8.18 -1.01
CA ILE A 319 3.00 7.44 -1.21
C ILE A 319 2.94 6.10 -0.47
N GLU A 320 2.43 6.11 0.75
CA GLU A 320 2.29 4.93 1.59
C GLU A 320 1.33 3.92 1.00
N ASN A 321 0.23 4.41 0.43
CA ASN A 321 -0.75 3.57 -0.27
C ASN A 321 -0.28 3.11 -1.69
N ASP A 322 0.95 3.42 -2.12
CA ASP A 322 1.49 3.18 -3.47
C ASP A 322 0.62 3.80 -4.58
N HIS A 323 0.07 4.98 -4.33
CA HIS A 323 -0.63 5.75 -5.33
C HIS A 323 0.35 6.57 -6.17
N ARG A 324 -0.13 7.01 -7.34
CA ARG A 324 0.69 7.77 -8.26
C ARG A 324 0.59 9.24 -7.88
N ASP A 325 1.70 9.79 -7.43
CA ASP A 325 1.93 11.22 -7.42
C ASP A 325 3.20 11.57 -8.24
N ALA A 326 3.03 12.01 -9.50
CA ALA A 326 4.17 12.42 -10.31
C ALA A 326 4.56 13.90 -10.13
N ASN A 327 3.72 14.68 -9.42
CA ASN A 327 3.96 16.09 -9.09
C ASN A 327 4.83 16.23 -7.86
N GLY A 328 4.73 15.26 -6.95
CA GLY A 328 5.10 15.40 -5.56
C GLY A 328 4.20 16.41 -4.86
N ASP A 329 2.90 16.48 -5.19
CA ASP A 329 1.96 17.43 -4.56
C ASP A 329 0.98 16.83 -3.58
N GLY A 330 1.27 15.64 -3.05
CA GLY A 330 0.50 15.02 -1.98
C GLY A 330 -0.89 14.55 -2.40
N LEU A 331 -1.25 14.70 -3.68
CA LEU A 331 -2.56 14.32 -4.22
C LEU A 331 -2.43 13.28 -5.33
N VAL A 332 -3.45 12.44 -5.49
CA VAL A 332 -3.48 11.44 -6.55
C VAL A 332 -3.54 12.09 -7.95
N ASP A 333 -2.60 11.66 -8.79
CA ASP A 333 -2.30 12.29 -10.07
C ASP A 333 -3.14 11.68 -11.20
N GLY A 334 -4.24 12.32 -11.59
CA GLY A 334 -5.20 11.68 -12.50
C GLY A 334 -6.24 12.57 -13.15
N THR A 335 -7.22 11.92 -13.76
CA THR A 335 -8.53 12.52 -14.00
C THR A 335 -9.52 11.75 -13.16
N ASP A 336 -10.50 12.42 -12.58
CA ASP A 336 -11.76 11.79 -12.21
C ASP A 336 -12.71 11.95 -13.42
N ARG A 337 -13.25 10.83 -13.91
CA ARG A 337 -14.12 10.82 -15.10
C ARG A 337 -15.60 10.75 -14.76
N ASP A 338 -15.90 10.48 -13.51
CA ASP A 338 -17.18 10.07 -12.96
C ASP A 338 -17.78 11.22 -12.17
N GLY A 339 -16.91 12.00 -11.53
CA GLY A 339 -17.27 13.09 -10.64
C GLY A 339 -17.55 12.58 -9.23
N ASP A 340 -16.89 11.52 -8.77
CA ASP A 340 -17.16 10.86 -7.48
C ASP A 340 -16.04 11.06 -6.44
N GLY A 341 -15.16 12.03 -6.66
CA GLY A 341 -14.06 12.33 -5.74
C GLY A 341 -12.81 11.53 -6.02
N ILE A 342 -12.97 10.22 -6.20
CA ILE A 342 -11.85 9.29 -6.36
C ILE A 342 -11.23 9.39 -7.76
N ARG A 343 -9.91 9.58 -7.84
CA ARG A 343 -9.21 9.66 -9.15
C ARG A 343 -9.15 8.30 -9.85
N ASP A 344 -9.26 8.29 -11.19
CA ASP A 344 -9.12 7.10 -12.08
C ASP A 344 -7.90 6.18 -11.83
N SER A 345 -6.85 6.67 -11.15
CA SER A 345 -5.66 5.89 -10.79
C SER A 345 -5.83 5.11 -9.49
N ALA A 346 -6.63 5.63 -8.56
CA ALA A 346 -7.10 4.97 -7.35
C ALA A 346 -8.39 4.16 -7.65
N ASP A 347 -9.24 4.67 -8.53
CA ASP A 347 -10.48 4.04 -9.00
C ASP A 347 -10.23 2.96 -10.08
N LEU A 348 -10.82 1.77 -9.92
CA LEU A 348 -10.73 0.65 -10.87
C LEU A 348 -11.95 0.49 -11.78
N HIS A 349 -13.06 1.20 -11.55
CA HIS A 349 -14.24 1.17 -12.41
C HIS A 349 -14.59 2.59 -12.89
N PHE A 350 -15.81 2.80 -13.40
CA PHE A 350 -16.25 4.09 -13.96
C PHE A 350 -17.74 4.25 -13.60
N GLY A 351 -18.03 4.76 -12.41
CA GLY A 351 -19.28 5.36 -11.93
C GLY A 351 -19.24 5.58 -10.40
N PHE A 352 -19.97 6.57 -9.89
CA PHE A 352 -20.03 6.90 -8.46
C PHE A 352 -20.17 5.66 -7.57
N GLY A 353 -19.28 5.57 -6.60
CA GLY A 353 -19.17 4.47 -5.65
C GLY A 353 -19.00 3.12 -6.35
N ASP A 354 -17.84 2.83 -6.95
CA ASP A 354 -17.62 1.57 -7.65
C ASP A 354 -16.37 0.75 -7.29
N SER A 355 -16.56 -0.57 -7.42
CA SER A 355 -15.75 -1.59 -6.75
C SER A 355 -14.32 -1.70 -7.28
N GLY A 356 -13.25 -1.47 -6.52
CA GLY A 356 -12.02 -2.19 -6.88
C GLY A 356 -10.67 -1.96 -6.24
N ARG A 357 -10.42 -0.91 -5.46
CA ARG A 357 -9.21 -0.87 -4.62
C ARG A 357 -9.63 -0.35 -3.26
N SER A 358 -9.71 -1.26 -2.29
CA SER A 358 -10.33 -1.02 -0.99
C SER A 358 -9.47 -1.55 0.15
N THR A 359 -8.17 -1.60 -0.08
CA THR A 359 -7.23 -2.08 0.91
C THR A 359 -6.11 -1.07 0.93
N ALA A 360 -6.14 -0.24 1.97
CA ALA A 360 -4.95 0.45 2.43
C ALA A 360 -3.82 -0.59 2.58
N ILE A 361 -2.60 -0.14 2.30
CA ILE A 361 -1.43 -1.01 2.49
C ILE A 361 -1.26 -1.20 4.00
N ASP A 362 -0.97 -2.42 4.39
CA ASP A 362 -0.79 -2.88 5.78
C ASP A 362 0.39 -3.83 5.68
N THR A 363 1.58 -3.22 5.77
CA THR A 363 2.87 -3.82 5.43
C THR A 363 3.18 -4.95 6.40
N ASP A 364 3.13 -4.69 7.70
CA ASP A 364 3.44 -5.67 8.74
C ASP A 364 2.29 -6.67 9.07
N GLY A 365 1.06 -6.35 8.64
CA GLY A 365 -0.11 -7.19 8.82
C GLY A 365 -0.71 -7.18 10.22
N ASP A 366 -0.46 -6.13 11.02
CA ASP A 366 -1.00 -5.99 12.37
C ASP A 366 -2.45 -5.48 12.39
N GLY A 367 -2.89 -4.89 11.27
CA GLY A 367 -4.23 -4.38 11.04
C GLY A 367 -4.38 -2.86 11.15
N VAL A 368 -3.30 -2.13 11.38
CA VAL A 368 -3.16 -0.68 11.16
C VAL A 368 -2.59 -0.48 9.75
N PRO A 369 -3.22 0.33 8.88
CA PRO A 369 -2.63 0.62 7.58
C PRO A 369 -1.40 1.52 7.67
N ASP A 370 -0.46 1.38 6.73
CA ASP A 370 0.82 2.15 6.67
C ASP A 370 0.60 3.66 6.90
N ALA A 371 -0.33 4.28 6.17
CA ALA A 371 -0.66 5.72 6.31
C ALA A 371 -1.18 6.14 7.71
N LYS A 372 -1.41 5.19 8.61
CA LYS A 372 -1.87 5.39 10.00
C LYS A 372 -0.95 4.69 11.00
N ASP A 373 0.17 4.17 10.52
CA ASP A 373 1.10 3.33 11.26
C ASP A 373 2.47 3.99 11.30
N SER A 374 2.88 4.45 12.49
CA SER A 374 4.15 5.14 12.67
C SER A 374 5.39 4.22 12.67
N ASP A 375 5.22 2.92 12.45
CA ASP A 375 6.25 1.87 12.36
C ASP A 375 5.78 0.79 11.35
N SER A 376 5.58 1.19 10.08
CA SER A 376 4.89 0.41 9.03
C SER A 376 5.47 -0.99 8.78
N ASP A 377 6.77 -1.19 8.99
CA ASP A 377 7.44 -2.47 8.84
C ASP A 377 7.60 -3.23 10.18
N ASN A 378 7.31 -2.53 11.28
CA ASN A 378 7.34 -2.97 12.66
C ASN A 378 8.69 -3.55 13.08
N ASP A 379 9.78 -2.99 12.58
CA ASP A 379 11.14 -3.33 12.98
C ASP A 379 11.56 -2.62 14.30
N GLY A 380 10.79 -1.59 14.71
CA GLY A 380 11.01 -0.80 15.92
C GLY A 380 11.78 0.51 15.69
N ILE A 381 12.05 0.89 14.44
CA ILE A 381 12.54 2.19 13.98
C ILE A 381 11.35 2.92 13.34
N LEU A 382 10.93 4.03 13.91
CA LEU A 382 9.75 4.74 13.37
C LEU A 382 9.99 5.31 11.97
N ASP A 383 8.95 5.33 11.16
CA ASP A 383 8.95 5.76 9.75
C ASP A 383 9.50 7.19 9.59
N VAL A 384 9.16 8.09 10.52
CA VAL A 384 9.71 9.47 10.61
C VAL A 384 11.26 9.52 10.63
N ILE A 385 11.89 8.52 11.22
CA ILE A 385 13.35 8.38 11.31
C ILE A 385 13.93 7.81 10.02
N GLU A 386 13.22 6.88 9.41
CA GLU A 386 13.59 6.18 8.19
C GLU A 386 13.47 7.07 6.96
N ALA A 387 12.40 7.85 6.89
CA ALA A 387 12.25 9.00 5.99
C ALA A 387 13.35 10.07 6.17
N GLY A 388 14.14 9.98 7.25
CA GLY A 388 15.32 10.79 7.49
C GLY A 388 15.01 12.15 8.11
N TYR A 389 13.84 12.29 8.71
CA TYR A 389 13.44 13.48 9.43
C TYR A 389 13.95 13.47 10.87
N THR A 390 13.50 14.45 11.65
CA THR A 390 13.98 14.61 13.03
C THR A 390 12.80 14.86 13.94
N ASP A 391 12.42 13.83 14.67
CA ASP A 391 11.63 13.98 15.88
C ASP A 391 12.55 14.41 17.04
N SER A 392 12.54 15.71 17.39
CA SER A 392 13.39 16.22 18.47
C SER A 392 12.81 15.96 19.85
N ASN A 393 11.55 15.59 19.93
CA ASN A 393 10.78 15.53 21.16
C ASN A 393 10.56 14.08 21.63
N GLY A 394 10.69 13.12 20.70
CA GLY A 394 10.68 11.68 20.92
C GLY A 394 9.27 11.13 21.05
N ASP A 395 8.28 11.74 20.40
CA ASP A 395 6.87 11.33 20.40
C ASP A 395 6.43 10.62 19.13
N GLY A 396 7.33 10.41 18.16
CA GLY A 396 7.04 9.69 16.92
C GLY A 396 6.52 10.54 15.79
N TYR A 397 6.25 11.82 16.03
CA TYR A 397 5.69 12.72 15.05
C TYR A 397 6.68 13.79 14.58
N ILE A 398 6.44 14.36 13.41
CA ILE A 398 7.21 15.51 12.94
C ILE A 398 6.97 16.73 13.86
N ASP A 399 8.05 17.28 14.39
CA ASP A 399 8.02 18.51 15.18
C ASP A 399 7.73 19.74 14.31
N GLY A 400 6.54 20.36 14.44
CA GLY A 400 6.23 21.51 13.59
C GLY A 400 5.06 22.37 14.03
N ASN A 401 4.77 23.40 13.22
CA ASN A 401 3.37 23.74 13.00
C ASN A 401 3.05 23.25 11.59
N ASP A 402 1.78 23.07 11.34
CA ASP A 402 1.19 23.08 10.01
C ASP A 402 0.41 24.41 9.87
N ALA A 403 0.66 25.14 8.78
CA ALA A 403 0.06 26.44 8.51
C ALA A 403 -1.19 26.37 7.62
N ASP A 404 -1.35 25.25 6.93
CA ASP A 404 -2.30 24.89 5.88
C ASP A 404 -3.45 24.12 6.48
N ASN A 405 -3.12 23.30 7.48
CA ASN A 405 -3.89 22.18 7.97
C ASN A 405 -4.07 21.13 6.86
N ASP A 406 -2.98 20.77 6.18
CA ASP A 406 -2.95 19.69 5.18
C ASP A 406 -2.22 18.44 5.68
N GLY A 407 -1.89 18.37 6.98
CA GLY A 407 -1.20 17.24 7.59
C GLY A 407 0.31 17.41 7.61
N ILE A 408 0.85 17.83 6.48
CA ILE A 408 2.28 17.89 6.24
C ILE A 408 2.89 19.10 6.97
N ARG A 409 3.77 18.84 7.95
CA ARG A 409 4.34 19.94 8.76
C ARG A 409 5.23 20.89 7.96
N ASP A 410 5.22 22.18 8.34
CA ASP A 410 6.07 23.28 7.81
C ASP A 410 7.57 22.93 7.63
N SER A 411 8.08 21.98 8.42
CA SER A 411 9.49 21.56 8.41
C SER A 411 9.85 20.68 7.22
N VAL A 412 8.88 19.93 6.73
CA VAL A 412 9.00 18.96 5.64
C VAL A 412 8.23 19.43 4.40
N ASP A 413 7.22 20.31 4.58
CA ASP A 413 6.48 20.99 3.52
C ASP A 413 7.32 22.09 2.80
N PRO A 414 7.56 21.96 1.48
CA PRO A 414 8.20 22.98 0.64
C PRO A 414 7.43 24.31 0.47
N SER A 415 6.09 24.33 0.56
CA SER A 415 5.22 25.52 0.51
C SER A 415 4.08 25.53 1.58
N PRO A 416 4.41 25.91 2.83
CA PRO A 416 3.53 25.88 4.03
C PRO A 416 2.43 26.94 4.07
N THR A 417 1.62 27.01 3.02
CA THR A 417 0.46 27.91 2.91
C THR A 417 -0.53 27.48 1.81
N THR A 418 -0.26 26.41 1.07
CA THR A 418 -1.16 25.80 0.08
C THR A 418 -1.24 24.27 0.26
N PHE A 419 -2.43 23.76 0.60
CA PHE A 419 -2.80 22.34 0.58
C PHE A 419 -2.31 21.64 -0.71
N GLY A 420 -1.68 20.48 -0.57
CA GLY A 420 -1.21 19.65 -1.68
C GLY A 420 -0.16 20.36 -2.55
N ASP A 421 1.11 20.29 -2.13
CA ASP A 421 2.17 21.17 -2.61
C ASP A 421 3.38 20.44 -3.21
N ARG A 422 3.98 21.03 -4.27
CA ARG A 422 5.10 20.37 -4.97
C ARG A 422 6.38 20.28 -4.16
N GLY A 423 6.69 19.08 -3.71
CA GLY A 423 8.04 18.61 -3.42
C GLY A 423 8.12 17.64 -2.26
N ASP A 424 7.02 16.98 -1.91
CA ASP A 424 6.97 15.98 -0.85
C ASP A 424 7.96 14.85 -1.13
N THR A 425 8.57 14.36 -0.04
CA THR A 425 9.66 13.41 -0.16
C THR A 425 9.08 12.00 -0.32
N THR A 426 9.63 11.24 -1.25
CA THR A 426 9.07 9.94 -1.66
C THR A 426 9.49 8.78 -0.75
N GLY A 427 9.70 9.07 0.54
CA GLY A 427 10.49 8.22 1.41
C GLY A 427 11.96 8.13 0.97
N ILE A 428 12.82 7.63 1.86
CA ILE A 428 14.18 7.24 1.49
C ILE A 428 14.10 5.81 0.94
N ASP A 429 14.87 5.54 -0.12
CA ASP A 429 15.05 4.23 -0.73
C ASP A 429 16.57 4.05 -0.90
N THR A 430 17.16 3.56 0.18
CA THR A 430 18.59 3.44 0.41
C THR A 430 19.19 2.46 -0.60
N ASP A 431 18.53 1.32 -0.80
CA ASP A 431 19.00 0.23 -1.63
C ASP A 431 18.64 0.34 -3.13
N LYS A 432 17.54 1.01 -3.47
CA LYS A 432 16.99 1.22 -4.84
C LYS A 432 16.38 0.00 -5.47
N ASP A 433 15.85 -0.91 -4.69
CA ASP A 433 15.08 -2.06 -5.15
C ASP A 433 13.60 -1.71 -5.42
N GLY A 434 13.13 -0.60 -4.84
CA GLY A 434 11.81 -0.03 -5.01
C GLY A 434 10.87 -0.21 -3.83
N VAL A 435 11.33 -0.80 -2.72
CA VAL A 435 10.72 -0.73 -1.39
C VAL A 435 11.38 0.46 -0.66
N PRO A 436 10.62 1.45 -0.17
CA PRO A 436 11.17 2.50 0.68
C PRO A 436 11.62 1.96 2.05
N ASP A 437 12.60 2.62 2.66
CA ASP A 437 13.21 2.24 3.95
C ASP A 437 12.14 1.92 5.02
N TYR A 438 11.11 2.76 5.18
CA TYR A 438 10.01 2.56 6.16
C TYR A 438 9.12 1.32 5.93
N ARG A 439 9.33 0.57 4.86
CA ARG A 439 8.64 -0.70 4.55
C ARG A 439 9.62 -1.84 4.31
N ASP A 440 10.90 -1.60 4.53
CA ASP A 440 12.00 -2.46 4.16
C ASP A 440 12.72 -2.94 5.42
N LEU A 441 12.52 -4.21 5.77
CA LEU A 441 13.13 -4.84 6.95
C LEU A 441 14.68 -4.96 6.86
N ASP A 442 15.31 -4.54 5.76
CA ASP A 442 16.76 -4.56 5.46
C ASP A 442 17.10 -3.40 4.49
N SER A 443 16.90 -2.16 4.94
CA SER A 443 16.93 -0.91 4.14
C SER A 443 18.17 -0.70 3.27
N ASP A 444 19.32 -1.23 3.66
CA ASP A 444 20.55 -1.13 2.86
C ASP A 444 20.86 -2.37 2.02
N ASN A 445 20.12 -3.46 2.28
CA ASN A 445 20.16 -4.77 1.69
C ASN A 445 21.53 -5.45 1.85
N ASP A 446 22.20 -5.24 2.98
CA ASP A 446 23.41 -5.95 3.36
C ASP A 446 23.10 -7.34 3.96
N GLY A 447 21.83 -7.62 4.24
CA GLY A 447 21.33 -8.87 4.74
C GLY A 447 21.08 -8.89 6.25
N ILE A 448 21.46 -7.89 7.01
CA ILE A 448 21.21 -7.77 8.45
C ILE A 448 19.92 -6.97 8.61
N PRO A 449 18.89 -7.50 9.28
CA PRO A 449 17.65 -6.75 9.44
C PRO A 449 17.85 -5.47 10.26
N ASP A 450 17.12 -4.42 9.92
CA ASP A 450 17.24 -3.07 10.46
C ASP A 450 17.07 -3.04 11.99
N VAL A 451 16.09 -3.79 12.51
CA VAL A 451 15.88 -4.05 13.95
C VAL A 451 17.16 -4.50 14.68
N ILE A 452 18.03 -5.29 14.02
CA ILE A 452 19.28 -5.77 14.62
C ILE A 452 20.36 -4.68 14.61
N GLU A 453 20.42 -3.90 13.53
CA GLU A 453 21.41 -2.83 13.33
C GLU A 453 21.13 -1.61 14.21
N ALA A 454 19.85 -1.29 14.42
CA ALA A 454 19.41 -0.33 15.44
C ALA A 454 19.64 -0.83 16.89
N GLY A 455 20.13 -2.06 17.07
CA GLY A 455 20.47 -2.64 18.38
C GLY A 455 19.26 -3.22 19.12
N GLY A 456 18.17 -3.47 18.41
CA GLY A 456 16.98 -4.18 18.84
C GLY A 456 17.22 -5.68 19.02
N SER A 457 16.13 -6.40 19.32
CA SER A 457 16.18 -7.83 19.58
C SER A 457 15.09 -8.53 18.78
N ASP A 458 15.52 -9.27 17.77
CA ASP A 458 14.68 -10.17 16.99
C ASP A 458 15.10 -11.66 17.26
N PRO A 459 14.42 -12.35 18.20
CA PRO A 459 14.71 -13.74 18.55
C PRO A 459 14.18 -14.77 17.52
N ASP A 460 13.23 -14.37 16.68
CA ASP A 460 12.56 -15.16 15.63
C ASP A 460 13.36 -15.16 14.35
N GLN A 461 14.15 -14.09 14.19
CA GLN A 461 14.94 -13.68 13.04
C GLN A 461 14.09 -13.19 11.87
N ASP A 462 12.85 -12.80 12.10
CA ASP A 462 11.90 -12.49 11.04
C ASP A 462 11.84 -11.01 10.64
N GLY A 463 12.78 -10.19 11.12
CA GLY A 463 12.93 -8.78 10.74
C GLY A 463 12.08 -7.84 11.57
N VAL A 464 10.94 -8.34 12.06
CA VAL A 464 10.01 -7.61 12.92
C VAL A 464 10.44 -7.65 14.39
N ILE A 465 10.07 -6.63 15.15
CA ILE A 465 10.29 -6.59 16.59
C ILE A 465 9.44 -7.65 17.32
N GLY A 466 10.06 -8.32 18.30
CA GLY A 466 9.31 -9.12 19.28
C GLY A 466 9.37 -10.62 19.04
N THR A 467 8.28 -11.35 19.31
CA THR A 467 8.20 -12.80 19.00
C THR A 467 6.85 -13.20 18.45
N GLY A 468 6.80 -13.56 17.16
CA GLY A 468 5.58 -13.85 16.42
C GLY A 468 4.91 -12.61 15.87
N ALA A 469 3.67 -12.75 15.39
CA ALA A 469 2.96 -11.66 14.72
C ALA A 469 2.90 -10.39 15.59
N PRO A 470 3.11 -9.21 14.98
CA PRO A 470 2.85 -7.90 15.55
C PRO A 470 1.66 -7.88 16.50
N GLN A 471 1.89 -7.29 17.67
CA GLN A 471 0.85 -7.07 18.66
C GLN A 471 0.83 -5.59 18.98
N ASP A 472 -0.12 -4.87 18.42
CA ASP A 472 -0.47 -3.54 18.88
C ASP A 472 -1.75 -3.61 19.74
N SER A 473 -1.63 -3.24 21.02
CA SER A 473 -2.76 -3.24 21.96
C SER A 473 -3.53 -1.91 21.96
N ASP A 474 -2.92 -0.84 21.45
CA ASP A 474 -3.37 0.55 21.48
C ASP A 474 -4.07 0.92 20.18
N GLY A 475 -3.60 0.36 19.06
CA GLY A 475 -3.96 0.78 17.71
C GLY A 475 -3.17 2.03 17.29
N ASP A 476 -1.94 2.21 17.77
CA ASP A 476 -1.05 3.32 17.41
C ASP A 476 0.09 2.91 16.45
N GLY A 477 0.00 1.72 15.84
CA GLY A 477 0.94 1.23 14.82
C GLY A 477 2.22 0.62 15.41
N VAL A 478 2.65 1.11 16.57
CA VAL A 478 3.87 0.64 17.22
C VAL A 478 3.62 -0.64 18.04
N ALA A 479 4.39 -1.70 17.80
CA ALA A 479 4.22 -2.94 18.56
C ALA A 479 4.42 -2.80 20.09
N ASP A 480 3.63 -3.55 20.86
CA ASP A 480 3.65 -3.70 22.33
C ASP A 480 5.06 -3.98 22.91
N ASP A 481 5.97 -4.57 22.13
CA ASP A 481 7.33 -4.89 22.55
C ASP A 481 8.23 -3.64 22.63
N ILE A 482 7.95 -2.62 21.81
CA ILE A 482 8.53 -1.27 21.87
C ILE A 482 7.66 -0.33 22.71
N ASP A 483 6.33 -0.36 22.50
CA ASP A 483 5.36 0.46 23.21
C ASP A 483 4.29 -0.31 24.02
N PRO A 484 4.61 -0.78 25.24
CA PRO A 484 3.62 -1.48 26.06
C PRO A 484 2.52 -0.59 26.68
N SER A 485 2.54 0.74 26.49
CA SER A 485 1.64 1.66 27.21
C SER A 485 1.52 3.11 26.70
N ASN A 486 1.63 3.36 25.39
CA ASN A 486 1.63 4.67 24.74
C ASN A 486 2.70 5.63 25.33
N GLY A 487 3.95 5.25 25.12
CA GLY A 487 5.16 5.93 25.62
C GLY A 487 6.37 5.00 25.69
N GLY A 488 6.43 4.03 24.78
CA GLY A 488 7.63 3.30 24.40
C GLY A 488 8.76 4.25 24.02
N SER A 489 9.92 3.72 23.69
CA SER A 489 10.93 4.55 23.04
C SER A 489 11.41 3.75 21.85
N PRO A 490 11.38 4.34 20.64
CA PRO A 490 11.92 3.71 19.45
C PRO A 490 13.33 3.19 19.68
N LEU A 491 13.73 2.23 18.87
CA LEU A 491 15.10 1.78 18.89
C LEU A 491 16.06 2.94 18.64
N PRO A 492 17.24 2.94 19.28
CA PRO A 492 18.21 3.99 19.06
C PRO A 492 18.74 3.94 17.63
N ILE A 493 18.74 5.07 16.93
CA ILE A 493 19.51 5.25 15.69
C ILE A 493 21.00 5.15 15.97
N THR A 494 21.55 3.96 15.80
CA THR A 494 22.98 3.73 16.00
C THR A 494 23.75 4.21 14.78
N ASP A 495 24.91 4.82 15.02
CA ASP A 495 25.83 5.39 14.02
C ASP A 495 27.24 5.05 14.53
N GLY A 496 27.68 3.84 14.19
CA GLY A 496 28.85 3.17 14.73
C GLY A 496 30.14 3.91 14.43
N ASP A 497 30.28 4.45 13.23
CA ASP A 497 31.48 5.17 12.79
C ASP A 497 31.40 6.70 13.01
N GLY A 498 30.20 7.23 13.23
CA GLY A 498 29.93 8.65 13.49
C GLY A 498 29.95 9.52 12.24
N ASP A 499 29.71 8.97 11.05
CA ASP A 499 29.69 9.70 9.78
C ASP A 499 28.34 10.38 9.49
N GLY A 500 27.31 10.00 10.24
CA GLY A 500 25.97 10.54 10.19
C GLY A 500 25.00 9.79 9.28
N ILE A 501 25.38 8.63 8.76
CA ILE A 501 24.46 7.61 8.22
C ILE A 501 24.21 6.60 9.35
N PRO A 502 22.95 6.32 9.72
CA PRO A 502 22.65 5.27 10.68
C PRO A 502 23.06 3.88 10.16
N ASP A 503 23.38 2.96 11.07
CA ASP A 503 23.91 1.63 10.75
C ASP A 503 22.99 0.86 9.78
N TYR A 504 21.67 0.85 10.02
CA TYR A 504 20.66 0.22 9.14
C TYR A 504 20.58 0.78 7.71
N ARG A 505 21.35 1.85 7.41
CA ARG A 505 21.46 2.46 6.08
C ARG A 505 22.89 2.52 5.56
N ASP A 506 23.84 1.98 6.31
CA ASP A 506 25.26 2.04 6.00
C ASP A 506 25.85 0.65 5.78
N LEU A 507 26.24 0.40 4.53
CA LEU A 507 26.87 -0.85 4.10
C LEU A 507 28.25 -1.13 4.77
N ASP A 508 28.84 -0.19 5.49
CA ASP A 508 30.13 -0.30 6.21
C ASP A 508 30.09 0.50 7.52
N SER A 509 29.17 0.10 8.41
CA SER A 509 28.76 0.75 9.68
C SER A 509 29.91 1.05 10.66
N ASP A 510 31.06 0.38 10.54
CA ASP A 510 32.26 0.66 11.34
C ASP A 510 33.39 1.39 10.54
N ASN A 511 33.17 1.56 9.23
CA ASN A 511 34.03 2.20 8.25
C ASN A 511 35.47 1.66 8.27
N ASP A 512 35.61 0.36 8.50
CA ASP A 512 36.88 -0.34 8.43
C ASP A 512 37.27 -0.73 6.98
N GLY A 513 36.31 -0.59 6.05
CA GLY A 513 36.47 -0.84 4.63
C GLY A 513 36.10 -2.27 4.20
N ILE A 514 35.34 -2.98 5.03
CA ILE A 514 34.72 -4.27 4.77
C ILE A 514 33.22 -4.06 4.93
N PHE A 515 32.43 -4.40 3.90
CA PHE A 515 30.98 -4.22 4.01
C PHE A 515 30.36 -5.13 5.07
N ASP A 516 29.33 -4.66 5.76
CA ASP A 516 28.63 -5.36 6.83
C ASP A 516 28.14 -6.75 6.39
N LEU A 517 27.60 -6.86 5.17
CA LEU A 517 27.30 -8.12 4.48
C LEU A 517 28.47 -9.13 4.50
N THR A 518 29.68 -8.63 4.23
CA THR A 518 30.90 -9.46 4.24
C THR A 518 31.27 -9.88 5.66
N GLU A 519 31.03 -9.03 6.63
CA GLU A 519 31.30 -9.30 8.04
C GLU A 519 30.30 -10.27 8.68
N ARG A 520 29.01 -10.14 8.32
CA ARG A 520 27.92 -11.07 8.63
C ARG A 520 28.25 -12.47 8.11
N GLY A 521 28.66 -12.54 6.85
CA GLY A 521 29.09 -13.75 6.16
C GLY A 521 27.97 -14.74 5.85
N GLY A 522 28.10 -15.47 4.72
CA GLY A 522 27.20 -16.56 4.37
C GLY A 522 26.13 -16.24 3.31
N LEU A 523 26.04 -14.99 2.88
CA LEU A 523 25.23 -14.55 1.75
C LEU A 523 26.09 -14.25 0.50
N THR A 524 25.44 -14.11 -0.65
CA THR A 524 26.14 -13.99 -1.94
C THR A 524 26.07 -12.55 -2.45
N ASP A 525 27.22 -11.87 -2.54
CA ASP A 525 27.41 -10.62 -3.27
C ASP A 525 28.29 -10.91 -4.51
N LEU A 526 27.69 -11.06 -5.70
CA LEU A 526 28.40 -11.41 -6.95
C LEU A 526 28.93 -10.19 -7.69
N ASN A 527 28.43 -8.99 -7.38
CA ASN A 527 28.78 -7.69 -7.97
C ASN A 527 29.76 -6.89 -7.09
N ASN A 528 29.99 -7.32 -5.86
CA ASN A 528 30.86 -6.70 -4.86
C ASN A 528 30.45 -5.24 -4.57
N ASP A 529 29.15 -4.98 -4.42
CA ASP A 529 28.61 -3.67 -4.06
C ASP A 529 28.11 -3.55 -2.63
N GLY A 530 28.32 -4.58 -1.80
CA GLY A 530 27.95 -4.55 -0.39
C GLY A 530 26.57 -5.10 -0.11
N ARG A 531 25.79 -5.43 -1.16
CA ARG A 531 24.41 -5.88 -1.04
C ARG A 531 24.20 -7.34 -1.40
N VAL A 532 23.13 -7.91 -0.90
CA VAL A 532 22.77 -9.30 -1.17
C VAL A 532 22.23 -9.43 -2.60
N ASP A 533 22.80 -10.35 -3.38
CA ASP A 533 22.22 -10.71 -4.67
C ASP A 533 21.08 -11.72 -4.49
N GLY A 534 19.86 -11.28 -4.72
CA GLY A 534 18.70 -12.16 -4.66
C GLY A 534 17.50 -11.62 -5.43
N GLY A 535 16.36 -12.24 -5.17
CA GLY A 535 15.08 -11.59 -5.40
C GLY A 535 14.31 -11.73 -4.10
N ASP A 536 13.50 -10.73 -3.83
CA ASP A 536 12.46 -10.76 -2.82
C ASP A 536 11.14 -11.05 -3.54
N SER A 537 10.48 -12.13 -3.13
CA SER A 537 9.21 -12.56 -3.68
C SER A 537 8.01 -12.00 -2.92
N ASP A 538 8.21 -11.55 -1.69
CA ASP A 538 7.21 -11.09 -0.71
C ASP A 538 7.03 -9.58 -0.85
N GLY A 539 8.12 -8.87 -1.11
CA GLY A 539 8.18 -7.42 -1.08
C GLY A 539 8.45 -6.86 0.32
N ASP A 540 9.01 -7.64 1.24
CA ASP A 540 9.25 -7.25 2.65
C ASP A 540 10.68 -6.77 2.92
N GLY A 541 11.47 -6.52 1.88
CA GLY A 541 12.86 -6.06 2.03
C GLY A 541 13.85 -7.19 2.31
N LEU A 542 13.43 -8.23 3.03
CA LEU A 542 14.25 -9.41 3.29
C LEU A 542 14.25 -10.38 2.12
N LEU A 543 15.39 -10.49 1.43
CA LEU A 543 15.49 -11.39 0.28
C LEU A 543 15.19 -12.87 0.64
N ASP A 544 14.49 -13.60 -0.28
CA ASP A 544 14.12 -15.03 -0.19
C ASP A 544 15.23 -15.99 0.32
N ILE A 545 16.50 -15.59 0.17
CA ILE A 545 17.67 -16.37 0.58
C ILE A 545 17.94 -16.30 2.09
N ILE A 546 17.49 -15.22 2.74
CA ILE A 546 17.69 -14.87 4.14
C ILE A 546 16.60 -15.55 4.95
N ASP A 547 15.36 -15.30 4.56
CA ASP A 547 14.20 -15.68 5.34
C ASP A 547 13.58 -17.01 4.82
N GLY A 548 13.74 -17.32 3.53
CA GLY A 548 13.16 -18.50 2.90
C GLY A 548 11.66 -18.36 2.63
N SER A 549 11.10 -17.16 2.77
CA SER A 549 9.71 -16.89 2.44
C SER A 549 9.50 -16.80 0.93
N THR A 550 8.24 -16.95 0.56
CA THR A 550 7.68 -16.66 -0.76
C THR A 550 6.22 -16.21 -0.51
N GLY A 551 6.00 -15.46 0.56
CA GLY A 551 4.91 -15.63 1.53
C GLY A 551 4.38 -14.33 2.14
N THR A 552 4.16 -14.30 3.45
CA THR A 552 3.56 -13.18 4.20
C THR A 552 4.70 -12.37 4.81
N PHE A 553 4.56 -11.04 4.85
CA PHE A 553 5.55 -10.09 5.38
C PHE A 553 6.16 -10.56 6.70
N GLY A 554 7.49 -10.54 6.80
CA GLY A 554 8.20 -10.86 8.04
C GLY A 554 7.89 -12.26 8.57
N THR A 555 7.55 -13.26 7.72
CA THR A 555 7.24 -14.62 8.20
C THR A 555 8.33 -15.64 7.97
N GLY A 556 9.29 -15.61 8.89
CA GLY A 556 9.98 -16.79 9.38
C GLY A 556 11.31 -17.07 8.74
N ALA A 557 12.37 -16.51 9.33
CA ALA A 557 13.69 -16.70 8.78
C ALA A 557 14.35 -18.04 9.04
N VAL A 558 15.35 -18.31 8.20
CA VAL A 558 16.26 -19.43 8.41
C VAL A 558 17.22 -19.04 9.55
N PRO A 559 17.30 -19.82 10.66
CA PRO A 559 18.16 -19.45 11.78
C PRO A 559 19.63 -19.31 11.37
N MET A 560 20.07 -18.07 11.21
CA MET A 560 21.44 -17.64 11.01
C MET A 560 22.04 -17.31 12.40
N GLY A 561 23.35 -17.48 12.56
CA GLY A 561 23.98 -17.39 13.88
C GLY A 561 23.90 -15.98 14.44
N ALA A 562 23.28 -15.80 15.61
CA ALA A 562 23.14 -14.48 16.25
C ALA A 562 24.48 -13.71 16.32
N PRO A 563 24.47 -12.42 15.98
CA PRO A 563 25.66 -11.58 16.09
C PRO A 563 26.06 -11.40 17.57
N GLN A 564 27.34 -11.13 17.83
CA GLN A 564 27.92 -11.12 19.19
C GLN A 564 28.59 -9.78 19.46
N ASP A 565 28.00 -8.95 20.32
CA ASP A 565 28.63 -7.81 21.00
C ASP A 565 29.72 -8.33 21.97
N ILE A 566 30.99 -8.30 21.54
CA ILE A 566 32.16 -8.83 22.27
C ILE A 566 32.76 -7.76 23.20
N ASP A 567 32.56 -6.48 22.94
CA ASP A 567 33.21 -5.36 23.60
C ASP A 567 32.28 -4.57 24.57
N GLY A 568 30.97 -4.76 24.41
CA GLY A 568 29.92 -4.34 25.33
C GLY A 568 29.46 -2.90 25.14
N ASP A 569 29.55 -2.34 23.93
CA ASP A 569 29.14 -0.97 23.62
C ASP A 569 27.68 -0.83 23.15
N GLY A 570 27.03 -1.95 22.76
CA GLY A 570 25.64 -1.97 22.32
C GLY A 570 25.48 -2.22 20.82
N VAL A 571 26.57 -2.25 20.05
CA VAL A 571 26.60 -2.63 18.63
C VAL A 571 27.17 -4.06 18.53
N PRO A 572 26.64 -4.94 17.66
CA PRO A 572 27.26 -6.25 17.47
C PRO A 572 28.68 -6.12 16.87
N ASP A 573 29.69 -6.74 17.50
CA ASP A 573 31.07 -6.72 16.99
C ASP A 573 31.20 -7.62 15.74
N PHE A 574 31.00 -7.02 14.59
CA PHE A 574 31.40 -7.55 13.30
C PHE A 574 32.95 -7.56 13.24
N ARG A 575 33.55 -8.66 12.77
CA ARG A 575 34.82 -9.17 13.35
C ARG A 575 36.05 -8.36 12.95
N GLN A 576 36.56 -7.56 13.90
CA GLN A 576 37.97 -7.17 13.89
C GLN A 576 38.93 -8.38 13.93
N LEU A 577 39.58 -8.73 12.81
CA LEU A 577 40.86 -9.42 12.81
C LEU A 577 41.93 -8.68 11.98
N PRO A 578 43.09 -8.37 12.57
CA PRO A 578 44.12 -7.59 11.91
C PRO A 578 44.82 -8.40 10.82
N SER A 579 44.92 -7.80 9.63
CA SER A 579 45.85 -8.06 8.52
C SER A 579 46.87 -9.21 8.71
N SER A 580 46.77 -10.22 7.83
CA SER A 580 47.64 -11.39 7.61
C SER A 580 47.53 -12.55 8.62
N GLY A 581 46.61 -13.49 8.34
CA GLY A 581 46.37 -14.71 9.11
C GLY A 581 47.14 -15.93 8.58
N ILE A 582 47.72 -16.71 9.48
CA ILE A 582 47.83 -18.15 9.28
C ILE A 582 46.76 -18.71 10.21
N SER A 583 45.62 -19.13 9.67
CA SER A 583 44.58 -19.82 10.44
C SER A 583 44.90 -21.32 10.46
N GLY A 584 45.12 -21.88 11.65
CA GLY A 584 45.41 -23.30 11.84
C GLY A 584 44.45 -23.88 12.87
N GLY A 585 43.72 -24.92 12.47
CA GLY A 585 42.82 -25.68 13.34
C GLY A 585 43.51 -26.30 14.54
N SER A 586 42.71 -26.67 15.55
CA SER A 586 43.18 -27.48 16.68
C SER A 586 43.14 -28.96 16.28
N GLY A 587 43.55 -29.89 17.15
CA GLY A 587 43.52 -31.33 16.80
C GLY A 587 42.11 -31.95 16.91
N GLY A 588 41.07 -31.29 16.39
CA GLY A 588 39.67 -31.71 16.41
C GLY A 588 39.00 -31.44 15.06
N ALA A 589 37.73 -31.86 14.91
CA ALA A 589 36.94 -31.53 13.71
C ALA A 589 36.64 -30.02 13.72
N ASP A 590 37.21 -29.30 12.76
CA ASP A 590 37.18 -27.84 12.73
C ASP A 590 36.37 -27.33 11.52
N ASN A 591 35.65 -26.22 11.73
CA ASN A 591 35.19 -25.35 10.64
C ASN A 591 36.21 -24.20 10.56
N VAL A 592 37.05 -24.19 9.53
CA VAL A 592 38.12 -23.21 9.34
C VAL A 592 37.73 -22.32 8.16
N MET A 593 37.57 -21.03 8.37
CA MET A 593 37.35 -20.06 7.30
C MET A 593 38.57 -19.13 7.21
N GLY A 594 39.04 -18.87 5.99
CA GLY A 594 40.02 -17.86 5.69
C GLY A 594 39.40 -16.47 5.61
N THR A 595 40.23 -15.51 5.27
CA THR A 595 39.93 -14.08 5.14
C THR A 595 39.86 -13.72 3.65
N ASP A 596 39.81 -12.43 3.33
CA ASP A 596 39.85 -11.97 1.94
C ASP A 596 41.28 -11.86 1.34
N GLY A 597 42.30 -12.24 2.11
CA GLY A 597 43.70 -12.22 1.69
C GLY A 597 44.27 -13.61 1.45
N ASP A 598 45.38 -13.70 0.70
CA ASP A 598 46.07 -14.97 0.45
C ASP A 598 46.41 -15.74 1.77
N ASP A 599 45.65 -16.80 2.05
CA ASP A 599 45.67 -17.55 3.30
C ASP A 599 46.44 -18.87 3.24
N ILE A 600 46.84 -19.38 4.41
CA ILE A 600 47.38 -20.74 4.56
C ILE A 600 46.59 -21.49 5.64
N LEU A 601 45.72 -22.40 5.20
CA LEU A 601 44.76 -23.12 6.03
C LEU A 601 45.12 -24.61 6.16
N ASN A 602 45.00 -25.19 7.37
CA ASN A 602 45.34 -26.59 7.63
C ASN A 602 44.33 -27.27 8.58
N GLY A 603 43.74 -28.40 8.15
CA GLY A 603 42.79 -29.23 8.93
C GLY A 603 43.43 -30.38 9.73
N PHE A 604 44.59 -30.87 9.29
CA PHE A 604 45.38 -31.91 9.96
C PHE A 604 44.84 -33.35 9.82
N SER A 605 44.12 -33.90 10.81
CA SER A 605 43.91 -35.37 10.92
C SER A 605 42.47 -35.79 11.24
N ASP A 606 41.58 -34.84 11.44
CA ASP A 606 40.18 -35.06 11.79
C ASP A 606 39.27 -34.63 10.62
N LEU A 607 37.95 -34.65 10.81
CA LEU A 607 36.99 -34.36 9.72
C LEU A 607 36.74 -32.86 9.67
N ASP A 608 37.22 -32.19 8.62
CA ASP A 608 37.24 -30.73 8.58
C ASP A 608 36.36 -30.14 7.48
N VAL A 609 35.86 -28.93 7.73
CA VAL A 609 35.28 -28.05 6.70
C VAL A 609 36.19 -26.82 6.63
N ILE A 610 36.85 -26.61 5.50
CA ILE A 610 37.78 -25.50 5.30
C ILE A 610 37.33 -24.66 4.12
N ASP A 611 37.15 -23.36 4.33
CA ASP A 611 36.88 -22.38 3.27
C ASP A 611 38.03 -21.37 3.20
N GLY A 612 38.54 -21.11 1.99
CA GLY A 612 39.66 -20.21 1.72
C GLY A 612 39.31 -18.74 1.91
N GLY A 613 38.06 -18.36 1.63
CA GLY A 613 37.68 -16.94 1.54
C GLY A 613 38.04 -16.34 0.18
N LEU A 614 38.24 -15.03 0.10
CA LEU A 614 38.79 -14.39 -1.09
C LEU A 614 40.33 -14.46 -1.05
N GLY A 615 40.99 -14.36 -2.20
CA GLY A 615 42.46 -14.35 -2.27
C GLY A 615 43.03 -15.64 -2.84
N ASN A 616 44.36 -15.75 -2.92
CA ASN A 616 45.01 -16.94 -3.48
C ASN A 616 45.49 -17.86 -2.36
N ASP A 617 44.69 -18.87 -2.05
CA ASP A 617 44.84 -19.60 -0.81
C ASP A 617 45.60 -20.91 -0.96
N ILE A 618 46.18 -21.37 0.16
CA ILE A 618 46.80 -22.68 0.28
C ILE A 618 46.06 -23.48 1.34
N ILE A 619 45.23 -24.42 0.90
CA ILE A 619 44.38 -25.25 1.77
C ILE A 619 44.92 -26.69 1.82
N ASN A 620 45.08 -27.22 3.04
CA ASN A 620 45.45 -28.62 3.27
C ASN A 620 44.45 -29.29 4.23
N GLY A 621 43.58 -30.17 3.71
CA GLY A 621 42.62 -30.95 4.52
C GLY A 621 43.33 -31.94 5.42
N GLY A 622 44.11 -32.85 4.83
CA GLY A 622 45.02 -33.72 5.55
C GLY A 622 44.56 -35.16 5.59
N SER A 623 44.03 -35.64 6.71
CA SER A 623 43.51 -37.00 6.81
C SER A 623 42.06 -36.98 7.24
N GLN A 624 41.26 -37.90 6.69
CA GLN A 624 39.81 -38.09 6.89
C GLN A 624 39.03 -37.48 5.72
N ARG A 625 37.71 -37.35 5.84
CA ARG A 625 36.88 -36.86 4.73
C ARG A 625 36.65 -35.39 4.95
N ASP A 626 37.34 -34.57 4.19
CA ASP A 626 37.28 -33.14 4.39
C ASP A 626 36.37 -32.50 3.34
N THR A 627 35.84 -31.33 3.66
CA THR A 627 35.14 -30.45 2.70
C THR A 627 35.97 -29.19 2.57
N LEU A 628 36.60 -29.00 1.43
CA LEU A 628 37.56 -27.93 1.17
C LEU A 628 37.02 -27.03 0.07
N ILE A 629 36.95 -25.73 0.33
CA ILE A 629 36.42 -24.70 -0.55
C ILE A 629 37.56 -23.71 -0.77
N GLY A 630 38.01 -23.54 -2.01
CA GLY A 630 39.07 -22.62 -2.40
C GLY A 630 38.62 -21.18 -2.27
N GLY A 631 37.44 -20.89 -2.84
CA GLY A 631 36.86 -19.54 -2.79
C GLY A 631 37.17 -18.76 -4.06
N PRO A 632 36.96 -17.44 -4.07
CA PRO A 632 37.42 -16.59 -5.16
C PRO A 632 38.92 -16.26 -5.11
N GLY A 633 39.69 -16.75 -6.09
CA GLY A 633 41.09 -16.39 -6.34
C GLY A 633 41.85 -17.52 -7.05
N HIS A 634 43.17 -17.60 -6.94
CA HIS A 634 43.93 -18.70 -7.58
C HIS A 634 44.45 -19.67 -6.54
N ASP A 635 43.61 -20.64 -6.19
CA ASP A 635 43.80 -21.43 -4.99
C ASP A 635 44.60 -22.70 -5.24
N THR A 636 45.26 -23.17 -4.19
CA THR A 636 45.90 -24.48 -4.15
C THR A 636 45.29 -25.31 -3.04
N VAL A 637 44.40 -26.24 -3.41
CA VAL A 637 43.63 -27.07 -2.48
C VAL A 637 44.10 -28.53 -2.53
N ASN A 638 44.49 -29.08 -1.38
CA ASN A 638 44.93 -30.47 -1.22
C ASN A 638 44.01 -31.21 -0.24
N GLY A 639 43.22 -32.17 -0.74
CA GLY A 639 42.36 -33.06 0.06
C GLY A 639 43.16 -33.94 1.01
N GLY A 640 44.07 -34.74 0.45
CA GLY A 640 45.00 -35.54 1.22
C GLY A 640 44.62 -37.01 1.21
N THR A 641 44.11 -37.55 2.31
CA THR A 641 43.77 -38.97 2.42
C THR A 641 42.35 -39.20 2.91
N ASN A 642 41.70 -40.22 2.34
CA ASN A 642 40.27 -40.54 2.40
C ASN A 642 39.45 -39.69 1.41
N HIS A 643 38.12 -39.70 1.53
CA HIS A 643 37.21 -39.34 0.43
C HIS A 643 36.78 -37.88 0.54
N ASP A 644 37.48 -36.97 -0.11
CA ASP A 644 37.32 -35.53 0.12
C ASP A 644 36.32 -34.89 -0.84
N ARG A 645 35.75 -33.75 -0.44
CA ARG A 645 35.00 -32.85 -1.31
C ARG A 645 35.80 -31.57 -1.50
N ILE A 646 36.09 -31.23 -2.75
CA ILE A 646 36.94 -30.08 -3.08
C ILE A 646 36.20 -29.18 -4.07
N PHE A 647 36.13 -27.89 -3.76
CA PHE A 647 35.53 -26.87 -4.61
C PHE A 647 36.61 -25.80 -4.89
N GLY A 648 36.92 -25.53 -6.15
CA GLY A 648 37.85 -24.45 -6.54
C GLY A 648 37.19 -23.09 -6.51
N ASN A 649 35.92 -23.02 -6.93
CA ASN A 649 35.13 -21.80 -7.03
C ASN A 649 35.63 -20.84 -8.13
N GLN A 650 36.03 -19.61 -7.84
CA GLN A 650 36.31 -18.64 -8.90
C GLN A 650 37.81 -18.43 -9.08
N GLY A 651 38.39 -18.89 -10.18
CA GLY A 651 39.70 -18.47 -10.63
C GLY A 651 40.45 -19.54 -11.41
N ASN A 652 41.73 -19.80 -11.10
CA ASN A 652 42.52 -20.73 -11.91
C ASN A 652 43.21 -21.66 -10.94
N ASP A 653 42.47 -22.66 -10.50
CA ASP A 653 42.80 -23.33 -9.25
C ASP A 653 43.62 -24.59 -9.50
N ILE A 654 44.36 -25.00 -8.48
CA ILE A 654 45.09 -26.25 -8.43
C ILE A 654 44.42 -27.12 -7.37
N LEU A 655 43.63 -28.09 -7.83
CA LEU A 655 42.87 -28.97 -6.97
C LEU A 655 43.48 -30.38 -7.01
N ASN A 656 43.81 -30.93 -5.84
CA ASN A 656 44.35 -32.29 -5.69
C ASN A 656 43.53 -33.09 -4.67
N GLY A 657 42.82 -34.14 -5.14
CA GLY A 657 42.07 -35.06 -4.28
C GLY A 657 43.00 -35.88 -3.37
N GLY A 658 43.94 -36.58 -3.98
CA GLY A 658 44.98 -37.30 -3.26
C GLY A 658 44.71 -38.80 -3.28
N SER A 659 44.38 -39.39 -2.12
CA SER A 659 44.00 -40.80 -2.08
C SER A 659 42.63 -40.97 -1.45
N GLY A 660 41.69 -41.55 -2.19
CA GLY A 660 40.30 -41.64 -1.79
C GLY A 660 39.40 -41.70 -3.01
N ASN A 661 38.09 -41.69 -2.79
CA ASN A 661 37.12 -41.51 -3.85
C ASN A 661 36.63 -40.08 -3.70
N ASP A 662 37.28 -39.16 -4.40
CA ASP A 662 37.16 -37.74 -4.15
C ASP A 662 36.11 -37.13 -5.09
N ARG A 663 35.48 -36.06 -4.63
CA ARG A 663 34.53 -35.28 -5.43
C ARG A 663 35.06 -33.87 -5.58
N MET A 664 35.39 -33.47 -6.79
CA MET A 664 36.03 -32.18 -7.06
C MET A 664 35.25 -31.36 -8.10
N LEU A 665 35.14 -30.06 -7.85
CA LEU A 665 34.48 -29.09 -8.74
C LEU A 665 35.41 -27.89 -8.94
N GLY A 666 35.83 -27.60 -10.18
CA GLY A 666 36.64 -26.41 -10.51
C GLY A 666 35.82 -25.13 -10.48
N HIS A 667 34.58 -25.18 -10.99
CA HIS A 667 33.65 -24.05 -11.11
C HIS A 667 34.04 -23.03 -12.19
N ARG A 668 34.56 -21.84 -11.88
CA ARG A 668 34.83 -20.77 -12.88
C ARG A 668 36.34 -20.60 -13.05
N GLY A 669 36.75 -20.41 -14.29
CA GLY A 669 38.12 -20.14 -14.75
C GLY A 669 38.89 -21.41 -15.11
N ASN A 670 40.21 -21.33 -15.34
CA ASN A 670 40.96 -22.41 -16.01
C ASN A 670 41.69 -23.30 -14.99
N ASP A 671 41.07 -24.41 -14.63
CA ASP A 671 41.50 -25.19 -13.48
C ASP A 671 42.43 -26.34 -13.84
N GLN A 672 43.30 -26.69 -12.90
CA GLN A 672 44.15 -27.88 -12.93
C GLN A 672 43.72 -28.84 -11.84
N MET A 673 43.05 -29.93 -12.23
CA MET A 673 42.47 -30.90 -11.31
C MET A 673 43.14 -32.28 -11.44
N ASN A 674 43.42 -32.90 -10.30
CA ASN A 674 43.99 -34.24 -10.20
C ASN A 674 43.30 -35.06 -9.10
N GLY A 675 42.54 -36.09 -9.48
CA GLY A 675 41.82 -36.97 -8.54
C GLY A 675 42.78 -37.83 -7.72
N GLY A 676 43.68 -38.53 -8.41
CA GLY A 676 44.80 -39.24 -7.79
C GLY A 676 44.56 -40.75 -7.69
N GLN A 677 44.29 -41.27 -6.50
CA GLN A 677 44.08 -42.70 -6.26
C GLN A 677 42.67 -42.97 -5.75
N GLY A 678 41.86 -43.70 -6.50
CA GLY A 678 40.52 -44.15 -6.14
C GLY A 678 39.52 -43.73 -7.20
N HIS A 679 38.23 -43.85 -6.90
CA HIS A 679 37.15 -43.63 -7.86
C HIS A 679 36.62 -42.21 -7.76
N ASP A 680 37.12 -41.33 -8.63
CA ASP A 680 36.92 -39.90 -8.47
C ASP A 680 35.79 -39.36 -9.35
N TRP A 681 35.14 -38.31 -8.86
CA TRP A 681 34.18 -37.54 -9.63
C TRP A 681 34.71 -36.11 -9.76
N MET A 682 34.95 -35.65 -11.00
CA MET A 682 35.52 -34.33 -11.26
C MET A 682 34.72 -33.55 -12.30
N ASN A 683 34.49 -32.29 -12.03
CA ASN A 683 33.81 -31.36 -12.92
C ASN A 683 34.61 -30.07 -13.05
N GLY A 684 35.16 -29.79 -14.24
CA GLY A 684 35.97 -28.59 -14.52
C GLY A 684 35.13 -27.32 -14.40
N GLY A 685 34.11 -27.18 -15.24
CA GLY A 685 33.16 -26.08 -15.14
C GLY A 685 33.31 -25.09 -16.29
N ARG A 686 33.42 -23.80 -15.99
CA ARG A 686 33.56 -22.74 -17.00
C ARG A 686 35.03 -22.38 -17.17
N GLY A 687 35.69 -22.87 -18.20
CA GLY A 687 37.05 -22.42 -18.52
C GLY A 687 37.75 -23.41 -19.42
N GLN A 688 39.06 -23.25 -19.63
CA GLN A 688 39.85 -24.26 -20.34
C GLN A 688 40.57 -25.14 -19.34
N ASP A 689 39.91 -26.21 -18.94
CA ASP A 689 40.33 -26.99 -17.78
C ASP A 689 41.25 -28.16 -18.15
N ILE A 690 42.07 -28.57 -17.19
CA ILE A 690 42.95 -29.74 -17.28
C ILE A 690 42.56 -30.72 -16.16
N LEU A 691 41.90 -31.82 -16.54
CA LEU A 691 41.45 -32.85 -15.60
C LEU A 691 42.25 -34.14 -15.79
N ASN A 692 42.77 -34.70 -14.69
CA ASN A 692 43.39 -36.02 -14.66
C ASN A 692 42.71 -36.90 -13.59
N GLY A 693 42.01 -37.96 -14.02
CA GLY A 693 41.38 -38.98 -13.15
C GLY A 693 42.39 -39.64 -12.21
N GLY A 694 43.37 -40.31 -12.80
CA GLY A 694 44.45 -40.92 -12.05
C GLY A 694 44.33 -42.44 -12.09
N ASN A 695 44.23 -43.10 -10.94
CA ASN A 695 43.95 -44.53 -10.88
C ASN A 695 42.57 -44.78 -10.27
N GLY A 696 41.69 -45.45 -11.00
CA GLY A 696 40.37 -45.84 -10.56
C GLY A 696 39.40 -45.75 -11.73
N ASP A 697 38.20 -46.29 -11.55
CA ASP A 697 37.10 -46.04 -12.49
C ASP A 697 36.51 -44.64 -12.18
N ASP A 698 36.84 -43.63 -12.99
CA ASP A 698 36.56 -42.20 -12.72
C ASP A 698 35.42 -41.63 -13.56
N GLN A 699 34.84 -40.51 -13.12
CA GLN A 699 33.83 -39.74 -13.85
C GLN A 699 34.27 -38.29 -14.02
N LEU A 700 34.53 -37.88 -15.27
CA LEU A 700 35.15 -36.60 -15.60
C LEU A 700 34.25 -35.77 -16.52
N PHE A 701 34.01 -34.51 -16.17
CA PHE A 701 33.17 -33.57 -16.89
C PHE A 701 33.94 -32.28 -17.16
N GLY A 702 34.18 -31.91 -18.43
CA GLY A 702 34.86 -30.65 -18.78
C GLY A 702 33.93 -29.43 -18.72
N GLN A 703 32.69 -29.62 -19.19
CA GLN A 703 31.62 -28.61 -19.27
C GLN A 703 31.80 -27.57 -20.38
N GLN A 704 32.31 -26.36 -20.12
CA GLN A 704 32.31 -25.29 -21.13
C GLN A 704 33.72 -24.98 -21.64
N GLN A 705 33.79 -24.52 -22.88
CA GLN A 705 35.00 -24.06 -23.58
C GLN A 705 35.88 -25.15 -24.19
N LYS A 706 37.09 -25.42 -23.71
CA LYS A 706 38.00 -26.28 -24.47
C LYS A 706 38.97 -26.99 -23.56
N ASP A 707 38.57 -28.18 -23.16
CA ASP A 707 39.19 -28.87 -22.05
C ASP A 707 40.19 -29.92 -22.51
N ARG A 708 41.05 -30.32 -21.57
CA ARG A 708 41.99 -31.44 -21.72
C ARG A 708 41.72 -32.42 -20.59
N ILE A 709 41.11 -33.56 -20.95
CA ILE A 709 40.68 -34.55 -19.97
C ILE A 709 41.46 -35.85 -20.21
N ASN A 710 41.95 -36.45 -19.13
CA ASN A 710 42.63 -37.74 -19.11
C ASN A 710 42.04 -38.64 -18.02
N GLY A 711 41.41 -39.74 -18.41
CA GLY A 711 40.83 -40.74 -17.49
C GLY A 711 41.91 -41.39 -16.62
N GLY A 712 42.97 -41.89 -17.23
CA GLY A 712 44.08 -42.49 -16.49
C GLY A 712 43.99 -44.01 -16.52
N LYS A 713 43.98 -44.69 -15.38
CA LYS A 713 43.81 -46.15 -15.32
C LYS A 713 42.45 -46.49 -14.75
N GLY A 714 41.64 -47.25 -15.44
CA GLY A 714 40.38 -47.77 -14.92
C GLY A 714 39.34 -47.89 -16.00
N LYS A 715 38.07 -47.79 -15.65
CA LYS A 715 36.97 -47.72 -16.60
C LYS A 715 36.28 -46.39 -16.42
N ASP A 716 36.68 -45.45 -17.25
CA ASP A 716 36.36 -44.05 -17.02
C ASP A 716 35.15 -43.62 -17.84
N VAL A 717 34.43 -42.64 -17.33
CA VAL A 717 33.35 -41.96 -18.04
C VAL A 717 33.78 -40.52 -18.25
N ILE A 718 33.94 -40.13 -19.51
CA ILE A 718 34.43 -38.81 -19.88
C ILE A 718 33.35 -38.08 -20.67
N VAL A 719 32.99 -36.89 -20.20
CA VAL A 719 32.10 -35.94 -20.89
C VAL A 719 32.89 -34.66 -21.14
N GLY A 720 33.24 -34.38 -22.40
CA GLY A 720 33.94 -33.12 -22.75
C GLY A 720 33.06 -31.92 -22.45
N GLY A 721 31.85 -31.90 -23.02
CA GLY A 721 30.89 -30.82 -22.84
C GLY A 721 30.87 -29.91 -24.07
N PHE A 722 30.50 -28.64 -23.89
CA PHE A 722 30.56 -27.62 -24.92
C PHE A 722 32.00 -27.26 -25.21
N GLY A 723 32.44 -27.49 -26.44
CA GLY A 723 33.82 -27.21 -26.74
C GLY A 723 34.37 -27.92 -27.93
N LYS A 724 35.69 -27.88 -28.05
CA LYS A 724 36.40 -28.81 -28.93
C LYS A 724 37.50 -29.45 -28.11
N ASP A 725 37.10 -30.43 -27.34
CA ASP A 725 37.90 -30.92 -26.24
C ASP A 725 38.93 -31.94 -26.71
N VAL A 726 39.92 -32.18 -25.87
CA VAL A 726 40.93 -33.21 -26.05
C VAL A 726 40.75 -34.24 -24.97
N LEU A 727 40.28 -35.42 -25.35
CA LEU A 727 39.88 -36.47 -24.42
C LEU A 727 40.83 -37.68 -24.57
N THR A 728 41.37 -38.15 -23.45
CA THR A 728 42.22 -39.35 -23.36
C THR A 728 41.54 -40.31 -22.40
N GLY A 729 41.25 -41.54 -22.83
CA GLY A 729 40.65 -42.57 -21.96
C GLY A 729 41.69 -43.17 -21.02
N GLY A 730 42.83 -43.55 -21.57
CA GLY A 730 43.91 -44.20 -20.85
C GLY A 730 43.79 -45.73 -20.82
N GLU A 731 44.24 -46.35 -19.74
CA GLU A 731 44.20 -47.80 -19.58
C GLU A 731 42.81 -48.25 -19.11
N GLY A 732 42.06 -48.92 -19.97
CA GLY A 732 40.96 -49.78 -19.56
C GLY A 732 39.79 -49.73 -20.50
N ARG A 733 38.56 -49.62 -20.02
CA ARG A 733 37.38 -49.64 -20.89
C ARG A 733 36.55 -48.41 -20.62
N ASP A 734 36.74 -47.43 -21.49
CA ASP A 734 36.30 -46.07 -21.21
C ASP A 734 35.07 -45.72 -22.04
N THR A 735 34.31 -44.75 -21.56
CA THR A 735 33.07 -44.30 -22.17
C THR A 735 33.12 -42.79 -22.38
N PHE A 736 33.20 -42.37 -23.64
CA PHE A 736 33.09 -40.97 -24.05
C PHE A 736 31.61 -40.66 -24.28
N ARG A 737 30.99 -39.89 -23.38
CA ARG A 737 29.54 -39.63 -23.39
C ARG A 737 29.24 -38.22 -23.87
N TYR A 738 28.25 -38.12 -24.75
CA TYR A 738 27.69 -36.87 -25.25
C TYR A 738 26.26 -36.71 -24.72
N LEU A 739 25.96 -35.57 -24.11
CA LEU A 739 24.64 -35.29 -23.53
C LEU A 739 23.74 -34.55 -24.51
N SER A 740 24.33 -33.77 -25.41
CA SER A 740 23.62 -33.04 -26.45
C SER A 740 24.39 -32.99 -27.77
N ALA A 741 23.71 -32.57 -28.84
CA ALA A 741 24.35 -32.33 -30.14
C ALA A 741 25.24 -31.07 -30.16
N LYS A 742 25.17 -30.22 -29.12
CA LYS A 742 26.02 -29.05 -28.97
C LYS A 742 27.41 -29.43 -28.44
N ASP A 743 27.52 -30.56 -27.74
CA ASP A 743 28.74 -31.13 -27.20
C ASP A 743 29.63 -31.78 -28.29
N PHE A 744 29.23 -31.68 -29.56
CA PHE A 744 29.87 -32.35 -30.67
C PHE A 744 31.09 -31.59 -31.16
N GLY A 745 32.21 -32.29 -31.40
CA GLY A 745 33.37 -31.70 -32.05
C GLY A 745 34.73 -32.13 -31.53
N ASP A 746 34.77 -33.01 -30.53
CA ASP A 746 35.98 -33.32 -29.77
C ASP A 746 37.00 -34.15 -30.54
N ARG A 747 38.19 -34.25 -29.92
CA ARG A 747 39.27 -35.13 -30.34
C ARG A 747 39.59 -36.13 -29.24
N ILE A 748 39.29 -37.39 -29.50
CA ILE A 748 39.66 -38.52 -28.65
C ILE A 748 41.03 -39.02 -29.10
N THR A 749 41.97 -39.14 -28.18
CA THR A 749 43.39 -39.32 -28.52
C THR A 749 43.88 -40.75 -28.59
N ASP A 750 43.19 -41.69 -27.96
CA ASP A 750 43.68 -43.06 -27.71
C ASP A 750 42.56 -44.13 -27.72
N PHE A 751 41.46 -43.87 -28.44
CA PHE A 751 40.29 -44.76 -28.46
C PHE A 751 40.63 -46.21 -28.83
N GLU A 752 40.44 -47.14 -27.90
CA GLU A 752 40.71 -48.57 -28.10
C GLU A 752 39.46 -49.32 -28.61
N ILE A 753 39.44 -49.69 -29.90
CA ILE A 753 38.28 -50.34 -30.57
C ILE A 753 37.75 -51.62 -29.89
N LEU A 754 38.57 -52.31 -29.09
CA LEU A 754 38.15 -53.55 -28.43
C LEU A 754 37.52 -53.33 -27.05
N LYS A 755 37.65 -52.13 -26.49
CA LYS A 755 37.26 -51.82 -25.12
C LYS A 755 36.30 -50.64 -25.07
N ASP A 756 36.65 -49.52 -25.68
CA ASP A 756 36.02 -48.23 -25.45
C ASP A 756 34.70 -48.06 -26.18
N ARG A 757 33.92 -47.09 -25.69
CA ARG A 757 32.59 -46.77 -26.20
C ARG A 757 32.35 -45.29 -26.31
N ILE A 758 31.50 -44.92 -27.26
CA ILE A 758 30.90 -43.61 -27.40
C ILE A 758 29.42 -43.73 -27.03
N ASP A 759 28.98 -43.01 -25.99
CA ASP A 759 27.60 -43.02 -25.52
C ASP A 759 26.86 -41.78 -26.05
N LEU A 760 25.89 -42.02 -26.94
CA LEU A 760 25.03 -41.02 -27.57
C LEU A 760 23.58 -41.10 -27.08
N SER A 761 23.31 -41.92 -26.05
CA SER A 761 21.94 -42.23 -25.62
C SER A 761 21.12 -41.05 -25.10
N ARG A 762 21.77 -39.92 -24.83
CA ARG A 762 21.13 -38.67 -24.42
C ARG A 762 20.97 -37.66 -25.57
N VAL A 763 21.57 -37.92 -26.73
CA VAL A 763 21.55 -36.98 -27.87
C VAL A 763 20.26 -37.09 -28.66
N LYS A 764 19.38 -36.10 -28.50
CA LYS A 764 18.13 -35.99 -29.26
C LYS A 764 18.38 -35.95 -30.78
N GLY A 765 17.82 -36.94 -31.49
CA GLY A 765 17.93 -37.06 -32.95
C GLY A 765 19.02 -38.03 -33.44
N VAL A 766 19.76 -38.67 -32.53
CA VAL A 766 20.73 -39.73 -32.83
C VAL A 766 20.36 -40.98 -32.04
N ASP A 767 19.36 -41.71 -32.52
CA ASP A 767 18.73 -42.85 -31.85
C ASP A 767 19.21 -44.21 -32.40
N SER A 768 20.03 -44.22 -33.46
CA SER A 768 20.54 -45.45 -34.02
C SER A 768 21.81 -45.26 -34.85
N MET A 769 22.43 -46.41 -35.18
CA MET A 769 23.57 -46.48 -36.09
C MET A 769 23.29 -45.88 -37.47
N ARG A 770 22.01 -45.79 -37.90
CA ARG A 770 21.63 -45.24 -39.21
C ARG A 770 21.83 -43.73 -39.31
N ASN A 771 21.89 -43.06 -38.16
CA ASN A 771 22.07 -41.61 -38.09
C ASN A 771 23.54 -41.23 -38.24
N LEU A 772 24.48 -42.19 -38.18
CA LEU A 772 25.91 -41.95 -38.23
C LEU A 772 26.54 -42.32 -39.57
N THR A 773 27.60 -41.61 -39.92
CA THR A 773 28.47 -41.86 -41.07
C THR A 773 29.92 -41.65 -40.65
N PHE A 774 30.84 -42.45 -41.20
CA PHE A 774 32.25 -42.43 -40.85
C PHE A 774 33.10 -42.05 -42.05
N PHE A 775 34.13 -41.25 -41.82
CA PHE A 775 35.04 -40.78 -42.86
C PHE A 775 36.48 -40.86 -42.36
N GLU A 776 37.40 -41.21 -43.25
CA GLU A 776 38.83 -41.12 -42.98
C GLU A 776 39.42 -39.78 -43.42
N ARG A 777 40.31 -39.21 -42.59
CA ARG A 777 41.12 -38.05 -42.96
C ARG A 777 42.50 -38.07 -42.29
N GLY A 778 43.47 -38.67 -42.96
CA GLY A 778 44.81 -38.90 -42.39
C GLY A 778 44.77 -40.11 -41.48
N ASP A 779 45.40 -40.03 -40.32
CA ASP A 779 45.37 -41.07 -39.27
C ASP A 779 44.19 -40.85 -38.30
N ARG A 780 43.05 -40.41 -38.83
CA ARG A 780 41.89 -40.00 -38.01
C ARG A 780 40.57 -40.43 -38.63
N ALA A 781 39.86 -41.31 -37.92
CA ALA A 781 38.44 -41.53 -38.13
C ALA A 781 37.62 -40.30 -37.68
N ILE A 782 36.73 -39.83 -38.54
CA ILE A 782 35.80 -38.74 -38.28
C ILE A 782 34.38 -39.30 -38.25
N ILE A 783 33.72 -39.18 -37.11
CA ILE A 783 32.33 -39.58 -36.91
C ILE A 783 31.43 -38.38 -37.20
N LYS A 784 30.41 -38.55 -38.06
CA LYS A 784 29.40 -37.52 -38.33
C LYS A 784 27.99 -38.04 -38.14
N ALA A 785 27.14 -37.24 -37.51
CA ALA A 785 25.71 -37.50 -37.36
C ALA A 785 24.88 -36.68 -38.35
N TRP A 786 23.87 -37.27 -38.97
CA TRP A 786 22.87 -36.59 -39.79
C TRP A 786 21.73 -36.07 -38.92
N MET A 787 21.63 -34.76 -38.78
CA MET A 787 20.61 -34.11 -37.94
C MET A 787 20.14 -32.79 -38.56
N LYS A 788 18.84 -32.49 -38.45
CA LYS A 788 18.22 -31.24 -38.96
C LYS A 788 18.64 -30.89 -40.41
N GLY A 789 18.77 -31.90 -41.27
CA GLY A 789 19.11 -31.73 -42.70
C GLY A 789 20.59 -31.48 -43.03
N ARG A 790 21.51 -31.62 -42.06
CA ARG A 790 22.96 -31.48 -42.29
C ARG A 790 23.79 -32.51 -41.51
N PHE A 791 25.03 -32.75 -41.96
CA PHE A 791 26.00 -33.56 -41.21
C PHE A 791 26.76 -32.70 -40.21
N THR A 792 26.82 -33.13 -38.95
CA THR A 792 27.62 -32.52 -37.88
C THR A 792 28.69 -33.51 -37.40
N VAL A 793 29.93 -33.04 -37.19
CA VAL A 793 31.03 -33.88 -36.68
C VAL A 793 30.81 -34.16 -35.20
N VAL A 794 30.64 -35.42 -34.83
CA VAL A 794 30.47 -35.88 -33.43
C VAL A 794 31.83 -35.84 -32.73
N ALA A 795 32.80 -36.61 -33.24
CA ALA A 795 34.14 -36.72 -32.67
C ALA A 795 35.15 -37.09 -33.74
N ARG A 796 36.43 -36.84 -33.44
CA ARG A 796 37.59 -37.30 -34.22
C ARG A 796 38.42 -38.24 -33.36
N LEU A 797 38.65 -39.45 -33.84
CA LEU A 797 39.46 -40.45 -33.15
C LEU A 797 40.85 -40.45 -33.79
N ASN A 798 41.92 -40.35 -33.00
CA ASN A 798 43.27 -40.58 -33.51
C ASN A 798 43.55 -42.09 -33.56
N ASP A 799 44.34 -42.52 -34.55
CA ASP A 799 44.89 -43.88 -34.64
C ASP A 799 43.82 -45.00 -34.71
N VAL A 800 42.61 -44.67 -35.16
CA VAL A 800 41.50 -45.60 -35.42
C VAL A 800 41.10 -45.54 -36.88
N ASP A 801 40.90 -46.71 -37.50
CA ASP A 801 40.34 -46.85 -38.84
C ASP A 801 38.79 -46.78 -38.78
N ALA A 802 38.20 -45.89 -39.57
CA ALA A 802 36.76 -45.67 -39.67
C ALA A 802 35.98 -46.94 -40.05
N ASP A 803 36.60 -47.85 -40.81
CA ASP A 803 35.96 -49.12 -41.22
C ASP A 803 35.81 -50.11 -40.07
N ASP A 804 36.58 -49.96 -38.99
CA ASP A 804 36.47 -50.80 -37.80
C ASP A 804 35.27 -50.42 -36.92
N LEU A 805 34.73 -49.20 -37.08
CA LEU A 805 33.62 -48.70 -36.27
C LEU A 805 32.29 -49.39 -36.61
N ASN A 806 31.65 -49.98 -35.60
CA ASN A 806 30.36 -50.66 -35.72
C ASN A 806 29.50 -50.44 -34.46
N SER A 807 28.28 -51.00 -34.46
CA SER A 807 27.29 -50.78 -33.39
C SER A 807 27.73 -51.20 -31.98
N ARG A 808 28.84 -51.95 -31.82
CA ARG A 808 29.38 -52.31 -30.50
C ARG A 808 30.10 -51.15 -29.81
N HIS A 809 30.59 -50.18 -30.57
CA HIS A 809 31.33 -49.02 -30.04
C HIS A 809 30.40 -47.88 -29.66
N PHE A 810 29.10 -48.00 -29.96
CA PHE A 810 28.12 -46.96 -29.71
C PHE A 810 27.02 -47.46 -28.76
N LYS A 811 26.51 -46.54 -27.95
CA LYS A 811 25.27 -46.69 -27.19
C LYS A 811 24.32 -45.58 -27.65
N PHE A 812 23.07 -45.95 -27.95
CA PHE A 812 22.00 -45.07 -28.41
C PHE A 812 20.83 -45.11 -27.44
#